data_AF-A0A7S4Q890-F1
#
_entry.id   AF-A0A7S4Q890-F1
#
_cell.length_a   1.000
_cell.length_b   1.000
_cell.length_c   1.000
_cell.angle_alpha   90.00
_cell.angle_beta   90.00
_cell.angle_gamma   90.00
#
_symmetry.space_group_name_H-M   'P 1'
#
loop_
_entity.id
_entity.type
_entity.pdbx_description
1 polymer ?
#
loop_
_entity_poly.entity_id
_entity_poly.type
_entity_poly.pdbx_seq_one_letter_code
_entity_poly.pdbx_strand_id
1 'polypeptide(L)'
;MDAAPAPPAPVWPPEAEPGLSDALKPEVPISPELDCWTSPELTVSAVKDVICCGQVLVLLLEGCSGPLQRSNLALWRPPPAAEAGSGSQTGVARLRPLLLRGAPVAPEAKACGRLWPGDGAGCFAQCGSGVWRLEIAAAAAAAEGKDEAGEPEPVDVLATQVLALPERVGSMSCCSLSADRGGGLFCAMLVSPQEQAATAGPLIVAAGSSLQQRPAAQLCVFEPRFGLRAVADAPRLSEQLVLSAGGIRQVCVWRTMLNEIPEEAERGEFLAFDCSLGDAEGGRGRLARKDALCLTRGAGRVGSAAVSDDGELILLQANYSMDRPVTTHMALLLLTWPRGEAGPRPERRMLIEGQHIQGFDFLPPLEADGPRGFYVTRLAGVDPETELWSASAQGGARSGPRVCPAVLSRSVALTGLGAQRDLVFGTERGESLPELALARLGAEGDKAEAEVLLSLPQPDGTSSLFVEKIVYPHGDAQVTALLFERREPACSPEAPLLVHVHGGPAIGVVRTRRTAADQCRYPYKHLLMAGYRVLQPLFRGTLGFGDNWSQGNIGSQGSVQGDLGDILAGLDWLNSSHPRLRGTVAPSRTGIWGGSYGGYMTIRAMASVGVRDRSQRSLLAAPVLQPARAQARAAGALPLRPAVAASAPLRSARGCRPRTSGRCHGQWRPPTPSTGSTASVSRCY
;
A
#
# COMPACT_ATOMS: atom_id res chain seq x y z
N MET A 1 -10.37 21.83 -60.43
CA MET A 1 -10.00 21.95 -59.02
C MET A 1 -9.83 20.54 -58.51
N ASP A 2 -8.58 20.12 -58.40
CA ASP A 2 -8.18 18.76 -58.09
C ASP A 2 -8.57 18.39 -56.67
N ALA A 3 -9.25 17.24 -56.52
CA ALA A 3 -9.48 16.62 -55.24
C ALA A 3 -8.13 16.16 -54.67
N ALA A 4 -7.80 16.63 -53.47
CA ALA A 4 -6.59 16.18 -52.77
C ALA A 4 -6.61 14.65 -52.59
N PRO A 5 -5.48 13.95 -52.84
CA PRO A 5 -5.43 12.51 -52.72
C PRO A 5 -5.63 12.10 -51.26
N ALA A 6 -6.39 11.02 -51.05
CA ALA A 6 -6.61 10.42 -49.75
C ALA A 6 -5.25 10.06 -49.10
N PRO A 7 -5.08 10.27 -47.78
CA PRO A 7 -3.86 9.86 -47.09
C PRO A 7 -3.66 8.34 -47.25
N PRO A 8 -2.42 7.87 -47.42
CA PRO A 8 -2.15 6.45 -47.51
C PRO A 8 -2.60 5.77 -46.22
N ALA A 9 -3.28 4.62 -46.37
CA ALA A 9 -3.64 3.78 -45.24
C ALA A 9 -2.37 3.40 -44.47
N PRO A 10 -2.40 3.38 -43.12
CA PRO A 10 -1.26 2.90 -42.35
C PRO A 10 -0.93 1.48 -42.81
N VAL A 11 0.29 1.32 -43.34
CA VAL A 11 0.84 0.01 -43.70
C VAL A 11 1.19 -0.69 -42.40
N TRP A 12 0.22 -1.40 -41.83
CA TRP A 12 0.51 -2.40 -40.81
C TRP A 12 1.28 -3.54 -41.49
N PRO A 13 2.33 -4.09 -40.87
CA PRO A 13 2.97 -5.28 -41.40
C PRO A 13 1.91 -6.39 -41.58
N PRO A 14 2.03 -7.26 -42.60
CA PRO A 14 1.11 -8.36 -42.79
C PRO A 14 0.99 -9.15 -41.49
N GLU A 15 -0.24 -9.60 -41.17
CA GLU A 15 -0.56 -10.39 -39.99
C GLU A 15 0.45 -11.54 -39.83
N ALA A 16 1.47 -11.33 -38.99
CA ALA A 16 2.24 -12.42 -38.44
C ALA A 16 1.24 -13.29 -37.68
N GLU A 17 1.29 -14.61 -37.89
CA GLU A 17 0.37 -15.54 -37.24
C GLU A 17 0.22 -15.20 -35.74
N PRO A 18 -1.00 -15.28 -35.19
CA PRO A 18 -1.28 -14.94 -33.79
C PRO A 18 -0.76 -16.06 -32.88
N GLY A 19 0.55 -16.24 -32.84
CA GLY A 19 1.28 -17.10 -31.94
C GLY A 19 2.33 -16.29 -31.19
N LEU A 20 2.43 -16.49 -29.88
CA LEU A 20 3.64 -16.08 -29.16
C LEU A 20 4.83 -16.74 -29.88
N SER A 21 5.89 -15.98 -30.21
CA SER A 21 7.10 -16.56 -30.80
C SER A 21 7.53 -17.77 -29.98
N ASP A 22 7.88 -18.89 -30.64
CA ASP A 22 8.35 -20.10 -29.95
C ASP A 22 9.50 -19.80 -28.99
N ALA A 23 10.31 -18.77 -29.30
CA ALA A 23 11.43 -18.30 -28.49
C ALA A 23 11.04 -17.68 -27.13
N LEU A 24 9.77 -17.28 -26.98
CA LEU A 24 9.19 -16.73 -25.75
C LEU A 24 8.27 -17.72 -25.05
N LYS A 25 8.10 -18.96 -25.52
CA LYS A 25 7.24 -19.93 -24.82
C LYS A 25 7.85 -20.31 -23.46
N PRO A 26 7.02 -20.61 -22.44
CA PRO A 26 7.49 -21.11 -21.15
C PRO A 26 8.41 -22.32 -21.33
N GLU A 27 9.53 -22.35 -20.61
CA GLU A 27 10.44 -23.51 -20.62
C GLU A 27 9.93 -24.65 -19.72
N VAL A 28 8.99 -24.33 -18.81
CA VAL A 28 8.41 -25.29 -17.87
C VAL A 28 6.88 -25.30 -18.04
N PRO A 29 6.24 -26.48 -18.18
CA PRO A 29 4.79 -26.56 -18.13
C PRO A 29 4.30 -26.05 -16.77
N ILE A 30 3.43 -25.05 -16.80
CA ILE A 30 2.82 -24.48 -15.59
C ILE A 30 1.90 -25.56 -15.00
N SER A 31 2.05 -25.88 -13.71
CA SER A 31 1.16 -26.85 -13.07
C SER A 31 -0.28 -26.29 -13.03
N PRO A 32 -1.31 -27.14 -13.11
CA PRO A 32 -2.71 -26.69 -13.03
C PRO A 32 -3.05 -25.91 -11.75
N GLU A 33 -2.27 -26.11 -10.68
CA GLU A 33 -2.43 -25.41 -9.39
C GLU A 33 -1.98 -23.94 -9.46
N LEU A 34 -1.04 -23.61 -10.35
CA LEU A 34 -0.61 -22.24 -10.66
C LEU A 34 -1.55 -21.52 -11.65
N ASP A 35 -2.60 -22.19 -12.14
CA ASP A 35 -3.52 -21.66 -13.15
C ASP A 35 -4.62 -20.75 -12.55
N CYS A 36 -4.61 -20.54 -11.23
CA CYS A 36 -5.54 -19.67 -10.53
C CYS A 36 -4.86 -18.33 -10.14
N TRP A 37 -4.91 -17.38 -11.07
CA TRP A 37 -4.28 -16.03 -10.99
C TRP A 37 -4.62 -15.19 -9.75
N THR A 38 -5.56 -15.63 -8.91
CA THR A 38 -6.09 -14.87 -7.77
C THR A 38 -6.26 -15.70 -6.50
N SER A 39 -5.64 -16.89 -6.38
CA SER A 39 -5.85 -17.70 -5.17
C SER A 39 -5.17 -17.06 -3.94
N PRO A 40 -5.91 -16.83 -2.83
CA PRO A 40 -5.34 -16.40 -1.57
C PRO A 40 -4.24 -17.34 -1.06
N GLU A 41 -4.32 -18.63 -1.39
CA GLU A 41 -3.37 -19.68 -1.01
C GLU A 41 -1.99 -19.52 -1.67
N LEU A 42 -1.90 -18.69 -2.73
CA LEU A 42 -0.66 -18.37 -3.43
C LEU A 42 -0.04 -17.03 -3.01
N THR A 43 -0.72 -16.26 -2.15
CA THR A 43 -0.25 -14.94 -1.71
C THR A 43 0.84 -15.10 -0.64
N VAL A 44 1.97 -14.41 -0.81
CA VAL A 44 3.07 -14.45 0.15
C VAL A 44 2.65 -13.94 1.51
N SER A 45 3.00 -14.72 2.52
CA SER A 45 2.64 -14.43 3.90
C SER A 45 3.52 -13.33 4.46
N ALA A 46 2.93 -12.36 5.13
CA ALA A 46 3.66 -11.26 5.79
C ALA A 46 2.95 -10.82 7.07
N VAL A 47 3.70 -10.31 8.05
CA VAL A 47 3.11 -9.69 9.24
C VAL A 47 2.59 -8.31 8.86
N LYS A 48 1.27 -8.14 8.89
CA LYS A 48 0.58 -6.89 8.57
C LYS A 48 0.42 -6.01 9.81
N ASP A 49 0.02 -6.61 10.92
CA ASP A 49 -0.07 -5.99 12.25
C ASP A 49 0.47 -6.95 13.32
N VAL A 50 1.07 -6.40 14.39
CA VAL A 50 1.52 -7.17 15.57
C VAL A 50 1.16 -6.43 16.84
N ILE A 51 0.54 -7.14 17.79
CA ILE A 51 0.07 -6.58 19.06
C ILE A 51 0.51 -7.49 20.20
N CYS A 52 0.96 -6.88 21.31
CA CYS A 52 1.21 -7.58 22.56
C CYS A 52 -0.07 -7.66 23.40
N CYS A 53 -0.45 -8.87 23.80
CA CYS A 53 -1.55 -9.16 24.72
C CYS A 53 -0.99 -9.93 25.91
N GLY A 54 -0.58 -9.21 26.97
CA GLY A 54 0.07 -9.82 28.13
C GLY A 54 1.44 -10.40 27.76
N GLN A 55 1.58 -11.72 27.81
CA GLN A 55 2.83 -12.44 27.49
C GLN A 55 2.84 -13.07 26.09
N VAL A 56 1.80 -12.85 25.29
CA VAL A 56 1.68 -13.39 23.94
C VAL A 56 1.56 -12.30 22.89
N LEU A 57 1.92 -12.64 21.66
CA LEU A 57 1.75 -11.78 20.50
C LEU A 57 0.59 -12.28 19.65
N VAL A 58 -0.23 -11.34 19.19
CA VAL A 58 -1.25 -11.58 18.16
C VAL A 58 -0.80 -10.94 16.87
N LEU A 59 -0.70 -11.76 15.82
CA LEU A 59 -0.30 -11.34 14.49
C LEU A 59 -1.51 -11.32 13.57
N LEU A 60 -1.63 -10.25 12.79
CA LEU A 60 -2.44 -10.23 11.58
C LEU A 60 -1.55 -10.54 10.39
N LEU A 61 -1.84 -11.65 9.71
CA LEU A 61 -1.08 -12.07 8.54
C LEU A 61 -1.79 -11.63 7.26
N GLU A 62 -0.99 -11.23 6.28
CA GLU A 62 -1.38 -11.22 4.88
C GLU A 62 -1.05 -12.57 4.25
N GLY A 63 -1.74 -12.96 3.18
CA GLY A 63 -1.43 -14.17 2.40
C GLY A 63 -1.75 -15.54 3.03
N CYS A 64 -1.74 -15.66 4.36
CA CYS A 64 -2.26 -16.84 5.04
C CYS A 64 -3.78 -16.72 5.23
N SER A 65 -4.58 -17.38 4.38
CA SER A 65 -5.69 -18.13 4.96
C SER A 65 -5.01 -19.25 5.77
N GLY A 66 -5.02 -19.17 7.11
CA GLY A 66 -4.42 -20.23 7.93
C GLY A 66 -4.90 -21.61 7.47
N PRO A 67 -4.17 -22.71 7.76
CA PRO A 67 -4.39 -24.06 7.21
C PRO A 67 -5.80 -24.67 7.41
N LEU A 68 -6.73 -23.92 8.02
CA LEU A 68 -8.11 -24.29 8.28
C LEU A 68 -9.15 -23.25 7.78
N GLN A 69 -8.77 -22.37 6.85
CA GLN A 69 -9.64 -21.44 6.11
C GLN A 69 -10.69 -20.64 6.95
N ARG A 70 -10.32 -20.07 8.12
CA ARG A 70 -11.28 -19.29 8.94
C ARG A 70 -10.80 -17.98 9.55
N SER A 71 -9.49 -17.80 9.81
CA SER A 71 -8.94 -16.48 10.15
C SER A 71 -7.49 -16.35 9.66
N ASN A 72 -7.06 -15.12 9.36
CA ASN A 72 -5.67 -14.76 9.08
C ASN A 72 -4.96 -14.24 10.34
N LEU A 73 -5.44 -14.65 11.51
CA LEU A 73 -4.86 -14.29 12.80
C LEU A 73 -4.06 -15.48 13.35
N ALA A 74 -2.92 -15.18 13.94
CA ALA A 74 -2.08 -16.17 14.59
C ALA A 74 -1.58 -15.67 15.95
N LEU A 75 -1.42 -16.61 16.87
CA LEU A 75 -0.80 -16.39 18.16
C LEU A 75 0.64 -16.87 18.11
N TRP A 76 1.55 -16.05 18.62
CA TRP A 76 2.94 -16.41 18.87
C TRP A 76 3.26 -16.23 20.35
N ARG A 77 4.10 -17.12 20.89
CA ARG A 77 4.60 -17.03 22.25
C ARG A 77 6.10 -17.30 22.29
N PRO A 78 6.85 -16.70 23.21
CA PRO A 78 8.24 -17.08 23.45
C PRO A 78 8.30 -18.50 24.03
N PRO A 79 9.32 -19.31 23.69
CA PRO A 79 9.53 -20.63 24.30
C PRO A 79 9.90 -20.50 25.79
N PRO A 80 9.54 -21.47 26.65
CA PRO A 80 9.86 -21.43 28.07
C PRO A 80 11.37 -21.49 28.32
N ALA A 81 11.84 -20.79 29.36
CA ALA A 81 13.26 -20.59 29.67
C ALA A 81 14.09 -21.88 29.88
N ALA A 82 13.45 -23.02 30.18
CA ALA A 82 14.13 -24.30 30.37
C ALA A 82 14.68 -24.91 29.06
N GLU A 83 14.14 -24.53 27.90
CA GLU A 83 14.59 -25.03 26.59
C GLU A 83 15.75 -24.21 25.99
N ALA A 84 15.99 -23.01 26.50
CA ALA A 84 17.03 -22.09 26.00
C ALA A 84 18.47 -22.50 26.37
N GLY A 85 18.65 -23.44 27.32
CA GLY A 85 19.95 -23.86 27.85
C GLY A 85 20.62 -25.04 27.15
N SER A 86 19.91 -25.74 26.25
CA SER A 86 20.51 -26.78 25.42
C SER A 86 20.87 -26.16 24.08
N GLY A 87 22.10 -26.33 23.59
CA GLY A 87 22.57 -25.81 22.28
C GLY A 87 21.85 -26.41 21.06
N SER A 88 20.61 -26.86 21.22
CA SER A 88 19.69 -27.34 20.20
C SER A 88 18.79 -26.17 19.78
N GLN A 89 19.01 -25.62 18.59
CA GLN A 89 18.14 -24.61 17.95
C GLN A 89 16.76 -25.18 17.54
N THR A 90 16.10 -25.98 18.38
CA THR A 90 14.91 -26.74 17.98
C THR A 90 13.70 -26.61 18.91
N GLY A 91 13.72 -25.72 19.89
CA GLY A 91 12.49 -25.20 20.51
C GLY A 91 11.78 -24.26 19.53
N VAL A 92 11.29 -24.78 18.40
CA VAL A 92 10.66 -23.96 17.34
C VAL A 92 9.39 -23.33 17.93
N ALA A 93 9.43 -22.05 18.26
CA ALA A 93 8.22 -21.30 18.63
C ALA A 93 7.26 -21.31 17.43
N ARG A 94 6.16 -22.04 17.53
CA ARG A 94 5.20 -22.22 16.42
C ARG A 94 4.10 -21.18 16.45
N LEU A 95 3.78 -20.62 15.29
CA LEU A 95 2.55 -19.85 15.10
C LEU A 95 1.35 -20.77 15.23
N ARG A 96 0.38 -20.36 16.05
CA ARG A 96 -0.88 -21.08 16.23
C ARG A 96 -2.01 -20.29 15.59
N PRO A 97 -2.72 -20.83 14.58
CA PRO A 97 -3.88 -20.16 14.01
C PRO A 97 -4.95 -19.89 15.07
N LEU A 98 -5.61 -18.74 15.01
CA LEU A 98 -6.74 -18.43 15.89
C LEU A 98 -8.06 -18.82 15.25
N LEU A 99 -8.90 -19.55 15.99
CA LEU A 99 -10.28 -19.85 15.62
C LEU A 99 -11.23 -18.98 16.42
N LEU A 100 -11.89 -18.04 15.72
CA LEU A 100 -12.79 -17.08 16.36
C LEU A 100 -14.16 -17.72 16.62
N ARG A 101 -14.44 -18.06 17.89
CA ARG A 101 -15.74 -18.56 18.34
C ARG A 101 -16.68 -17.38 18.58
N GLY A 102 -17.77 -17.30 17.81
CA GLY A 102 -18.76 -16.22 17.90
C GLY A 102 -18.70 -15.21 16.75
N ALA A 103 -17.60 -15.15 16.00
CA ALA A 103 -17.51 -14.39 14.76
C ALA A 103 -18.17 -15.14 13.58
N PRO A 104 -18.69 -14.45 12.56
CA PRO A 104 -19.31 -15.09 11.40
C PRO A 104 -18.29 -15.98 10.67
N VAL A 105 -18.66 -17.25 10.50
CA VAL A 105 -17.86 -18.30 9.85
C VAL A 105 -18.16 -18.39 8.33
N ALA A 106 -18.93 -17.44 7.79
CA ALA A 106 -19.43 -17.53 6.42
C ALA A 106 -18.27 -17.69 5.42
N PRO A 107 -18.44 -18.45 4.33
CA PRO A 107 -17.45 -18.53 3.25
C PRO A 107 -17.15 -17.17 2.58
N GLU A 108 -17.99 -16.15 2.83
CA GLU A 108 -17.81 -14.75 2.43
C GLU A 108 -17.19 -13.86 3.52
N ALA A 109 -16.90 -14.40 4.72
CA ALA A 109 -16.31 -13.66 5.82
C ALA A 109 -14.90 -13.24 5.42
N LYS A 110 -14.77 -12.00 4.97
CA LYS A 110 -13.49 -11.36 4.69
C LYS A 110 -12.55 -11.61 5.87
N ALA A 111 -11.33 -12.05 5.55
CA ALA A 111 -10.20 -12.06 6.47
C ALA A 111 -10.17 -10.76 7.28
N CYS A 112 -9.74 -10.85 8.55
CA CYS A 112 -9.69 -9.68 9.40
C CYS A 112 -8.75 -8.63 8.76
N GLY A 113 -9.16 -7.36 8.78
CA GLY A 113 -8.51 -6.29 8.02
C GLY A 113 -7.49 -5.50 8.82
N ARG A 114 -7.71 -5.39 10.14
CA ARG A 114 -6.94 -4.55 11.06
C ARG A 114 -7.07 -5.06 12.50
N LEU A 115 -6.01 -4.84 13.28
CA LEU A 115 -5.96 -5.06 14.72
C LEU A 115 -5.75 -3.74 15.48
N TRP A 116 -6.26 -3.67 16.70
CA TRP A 116 -5.99 -2.61 17.67
C TRP A 116 -5.76 -3.17 19.07
N PRO A 117 -4.89 -2.55 19.88
CA PRO A 117 -4.61 -3.02 21.24
C PRO A 117 -5.85 -2.88 22.13
N GLY A 118 -6.06 -3.87 23.00
CA GLY A 118 -7.13 -3.89 24.00
C GLY A 118 -6.59 -3.70 25.42
N ASP A 119 -7.41 -4.05 26.40
CA ASP A 119 -7.13 -3.93 27.84
C ASP A 119 -6.24 -5.07 28.36
N GLY A 120 -4.99 -5.15 27.90
CA GLY A 120 -3.94 -6.04 28.41
C GLY A 120 -4.15 -7.56 28.18
N ALA A 121 -5.37 -8.07 28.38
CA ALA A 121 -5.75 -9.47 28.24
C ALA A 121 -6.37 -9.81 26.88
N GLY A 122 -6.67 -8.80 26.06
CA GLY A 122 -7.31 -8.97 24.75
C GLY A 122 -6.94 -7.89 23.75
N CYS A 123 -7.47 -8.02 22.54
CA CYS A 123 -7.32 -7.04 21.48
C CYS A 123 -8.63 -6.88 20.69
N PHE A 124 -8.68 -5.87 19.83
CA PHE A 124 -9.80 -5.67 18.92
C PHE A 124 -9.41 -6.00 17.48
N ALA A 125 -10.32 -6.63 16.74
CA ALA A 125 -10.13 -6.96 15.34
C ALA A 125 -11.33 -6.48 14.51
N GLN A 126 -11.05 -5.89 13.35
CA GLN A 126 -12.08 -5.68 12.33
C GLN A 126 -12.19 -6.94 11.49
N CYS A 127 -13.36 -7.58 11.52
CA CYS A 127 -13.66 -8.75 10.69
C CYS A 127 -15.05 -8.56 10.07
N GLY A 128 -15.12 -8.63 8.73
CA GLY A 128 -16.34 -8.29 7.98
C GLY A 128 -16.83 -6.86 8.24
N SER A 129 -18.13 -6.72 8.52
CA SER A 129 -18.81 -5.46 8.85
C SER A 129 -18.86 -5.17 10.36
N GLY A 130 -17.99 -5.80 11.16
CA GLY A 130 -17.97 -5.63 12.61
C GLY A 130 -16.58 -5.41 13.20
N VAL A 131 -16.55 -4.81 14.39
CA VAL A 131 -15.40 -4.81 15.29
C VAL A 131 -15.68 -5.81 16.41
N TRP A 132 -14.69 -6.64 16.69
CA TRP A 132 -14.78 -7.77 17.60
C TRP A 132 -13.72 -7.63 18.69
N ARG A 133 -14.10 -7.87 19.95
CA ARG A 133 -13.18 -8.05 21.08
C ARG A 133 -12.76 -9.52 21.12
N LEU A 134 -11.46 -9.75 21.21
CA LEU A 134 -10.84 -11.08 21.26
C LEU A 134 -10.26 -11.33 22.65
N GLU A 135 -10.72 -12.39 23.31
CA GLU A 135 -10.25 -12.80 24.64
C GLU A 135 -8.99 -13.68 24.52
N ILE A 136 -7.81 -13.05 24.49
CA ILE A 136 -6.54 -13.72 24.13
C ILE A 136 -5.90 -14.43 25.32
N ALA A 137 -5.81 -13.78 26.48
CA ALA A 137 -5.07 -14.33 27.63
C ALA A 137 -5.65 -15.66 28.12
N ALA A 138 -6.98 -15.76 28.22
CA ALA A 138 -7.66 -17.00 28.62
C ALA A 138 -7.43 -18.14 27.61
N ALA A 139 -7.48 -17.81 26.32
CA ALA A 139 -7.25 -18.77 25.24
C ALA A 139 -5.79 -19.25 25.20
N ALA A 140 -4.84 -18.34 25.42
CA ALA A 140 -3.42 -18.66 25.48
C ALA A 140 -3.10 -19.62 26.65
N ALA A 141 -3.63 -19.34 27.84
CA ALA A 141 -3.43 -20.18 29.02
C ALA A 141 -4.06 -21.58 28.85
N ALA A 142 -5.26 -21.68 28.27
CA ALA A 142 -5.93 -22.96 28.01
C ALA A 142 -5.18 -23.83 26.97
N ALA A 143 -4.29 -23.23 26.19
CA ALA A 143 -3.52 -23.89 25.14
C ALA A 143 -2.12 -24.32 25.61
N GLU A 144 -1.75 -24.07 26.87
CA GLU A 144 -0.49 -24.51 27.49
C GLU A 144 -0.43 -26.04 27.65
N GLY A 145 0.74 -26.64 27.37
CA GLY A 145 1.00 -28.08 27.56
C GLY A 145 0.54 -29.02 26.44
N LYS A 146 0.03 -28.49 25.31
CA LYS A 146 -0.40 -29.29 24.14
C LYS A 146 0.63 -29.40 23.01
N ASP A 147 1.90 -29.13 23.30
CA ASP A 147 2.98 -29.10 22.32
C ASP A 147 3.57 -30.51 22.14
N GLU A 148 2.81 -31.44 21.55
CA GLU A 148 3.36 -32.69 21.03
C GLU A 148 3.87 -32.51 19.60
N ALA A 149 4.71 -33.43 19.12
CA ALA A 149 5.53 -33.35 17.91
C ALA A 149 4.75 -33.33 16.55
N GLY A 150 3.52 -32.81 16.51
CA GLY A 150 2.67 -32.64 15.31
C GLY A 150 2.34 -31.18 15.00
N GLU A 151 1.60 -30.89 13.93
CA GLU A 151 1.20 -29.52 13.54
C GLU A 151 0.55 -28.74 14.71
N PRO A 152 0.88 -27.45 14.91
CA PRO A 152 0.38 -26.68 16.04
C PRO A 152 -1.14 -26.58 16.02
N GLU A 153 -1.80 -27.18 17.02
CA GLU A 153 -3.25 -27.14 17.13
C GLU A 153 -3.75 -25.68 17.18
N PRO A 154 -4.80 -25.33 16.42
CA PRO A 154 -5.42 -24.02 16.48
C PRO A 154 -5.89 -23.67 17.90
N VAL A 155 -5.90 -22.39 18.21
CA VAL A 155 -6.37 -21.88 19.50
C VAL A 155 -7.76 -21.30 19.32
N ASP A 156 -8.73 -21.85 20.05
CA ASP A 156 -10.08 -21.30 20.13
C ASP A 156 -10.08 -20.01 20.96
N VAL A 157 -10.53 -18.93 20.35
CA VAL A 157 -10.62 -17.60 20.96
C VAL A 157 -12.07 -17.15 20.96
N LEU A 158 -12.60 -16.78 22.12
CA LEU A 158 -13.91 -16.16 22.21
C LEU A 158 -13.86 -14.77 21.56
N ALA A 159 -14.69 -14.57 20.55
CA ALA A 159 -14.83 -13.31 19.83
C ALA A 159 -16.23 -12.73 20.08
N THR A 160 -16.29 -11.56 20.70
CA THR A 160 -17.54 -10.87 21.00
C THR A 160 -17.67 -9.63 20.12
N GLN A 161 -18.75 -9.51 19.34
CA GLN A 161 -18.99 -8.31 18.54
C GLN A 161 -19.25 -7.13 19.47
N VAL A 162 -18.43 -6.08 19.36
CA VAL A 162 -18.55 -4.86 20.18
C VAL A 162 -19.12 -3.69 19.39
N LEU A 163 -19.00 -3.71 18.06
CA LEU A 163 -19.59 -2.70 17.18
C LEU A 163 -19.99 -3.34 15.84
N ALA A 164 -21.24 -3.13 15.45
CA ALA A 164 -21.66 -3.27 14.06
C ALA A 164 -21.31 -1.98 13.31
N LEU A 165 -20.54 -2.08 12.23
CA LEU A 165 -20.12 -0.91 11.47
C LEU A 165 -21.29 -0.36 10.65
N PRO A 166 -21.45 0.98 10.58
CA PRO A 166 -22.34 1.59 9.62
C PRO A 166 -22.04 1.14 8.19
N GLU A 167 -23.04 1.18 7.32
CA GLU A 167 -22.80 1.08 5.90
C GLU A 167 -21.89 2.23 5.45
N ARG A 168 -20.95 1.96 4.53
CA ARG A 168 -20.07 2.97 3.90
C ARG A 168 -19.08 3.66 4.85
N VAL A 169 -18.55 2.95 5.85
CA VAL A 169 -17.32 3.38 6.53
C VAL A 169 -16.17 3.37 5.51
N GLY A 170 -15.63 4.54 5.20
CA GLY A 170 -14.50 4.70 4.27
C GLY A 170 -13.14 4.54 4.95
N SER A 171 -13.04 4.98 6.20
CA SER A 171 -11.84 4.81 7.02
C SER A 171 -12.21 4.82 8.50
N MET A 172 -11.45 4.12 9.33
CA MET A 172 -11.66 4.11 10.77
C MET A 172 -10.40 3.73 11.52
N SER A 173 -10.31 4.17 12.77
CA SER A 173 -9.31 3.73 13.73
C SER A 173 -9.94 3.62 15.10
N CYS A 174 -9.46 2.67 15.89
CA CYS A 174 -9.95 2.40 17.23
C CYS A 174 -8.81 2.35 18.24
N CYS A 175 -9.14 2.49 19.51
CA CYS A 175 -8.23 2.29 20.63
C CYS A 175 -9.01 1.74 21.84
N SER A 176 -8.28 1.26 22.85
CA SER A 176 -8.88 0.97 24.14
C SER A 176 -9.05 2.25 24.95
N LEU A 177 -10.19 2.41 25.63
CA LEU A 177 -10.39 3.46 26.62
C LEU A 177 -9.65 3.10 27.91
N SER A 178 -9.13 4.13 28.58
CA SER A 178 -8.55 4.00 29.90
C SER A 178 -9.58 3.53 30.93
N ALA A 179 -9.12 2.85 31.98
CA ALA A 179 -9.99 2.25 33.00
C ALA A 179 -10.86 3.29 33.73
N ASP A 180 -10.34 4.50 33.94
CA ASP A 180 -11.05 5.65 34.51
C ASP A 180 -12.22 6.14 33.62
N ARG A 181 -12.19 5.89 32.31
CA ARG A 181 -13.32 6.12 31.39
C ARG A 181 -14.25 4.91 31.25
N GLY A 182 -14.11 3.90 32.11
CA GLY A 182 -14.93 2.68 32.11
C GLY A 182 -14.42 1.57 31.19
N GLY A 183 -13.24 1.74 30.59
CA GLY A 183 -12.63 0.77 29.68
C GLY A 183 -13.42 0.54 28.38
N GLY A 184 -13.00 -0.45 27.60
CA GLY A 184 -13.68 -0.85 26.37
C GLY A 184 -13.14 -0.16 25.11
N LEU A 185 -13.96 -0.15 24.06
CA LEU A 185 -13.58 0.30 22.71
C LEU A 185 -13.92 1.78 22.51
N PHE A 186 -13.00 2.55 21.93
CA PHE A 186 -13.34 3.81 21.28
C PHE A 186 -13.00 3.70 19.80
N CYS A 187 -13.90 4.15 18.92
CA CYS A 187 -13.64 4.17 17.48
C CYS A 187 -14.02 5.52 16.88
N ALA A 188 -13.14 6.04 16.03
CA ALA A 188 -13.44 7.15 15.13
C ALA A 188 -13.54 6.62 13.69
N MET A 189 -14.55 7.08 12.96
CA MET A 189 -14.93 6.57 11.64
C MET A 189 -15.30 7.72 10.71
N LEU A 190 -14.86 7.66 9.46
CA LEU A 190 -15.34 8.50 8.37
C LEU A 190 -16.48 7.76 7.66
N VAL A 191 -17.71 8.26 7.80
CA VAL A 191 -18.92 7.64 7.26
C VAL A 191 -19.47 8.49 6.13
N SER A 192 -19.54 7.92 4.93
CA SER A 192 -20.15 8.61 3.79
C SER A 192 -21.68 8.57 3.87
N PRO A 193 -22.37 9.64 3.45
CA PRO A 193 -23.82 9.68 3.50
C PRO A 193 -24.47 8.64 2.58
N GLN A 194 -25.67 8.21 2.97
CA GLN A 194 -26.51 7.36 2.14
C GLN A 194 -27.13 8.23 1.03
N GLU A 195 -26.67 8.04 -0.20
CA GLU A 195 -27.30 8.68 -1.36
C GLU A 195 -28.59 7.91 -1.68
N GLN A 196 -29.72 8.61 -1.80
CA GLN A 196 -31.02 8.01 -2.12
C GLN A 196 -30.89 7.16 -3.39
N ALA A 197 -31.07 5.84 -3.22
CA ALA A 197 -31.28 4.83 -4.25
C ALA A 197 -30.62 5.09 -5.61
N ALA A 198 -29.32 4.82 -5.70
CA ALA A 198 -28.73 4.37 -6.96
C ALA A 198 -28.17 2.97 -6.71
N THR A 199 -28.64 2.02 -7.51
CA THR A 199 -28.18 0.63 -7.66
C THR A 199 -26.68 0.49 -7.44
N ALA A 200 -26.25 -0.63 -6.86
CA ALA A 200 -24.86 -0.99 -6.50
C ALA A 200 -23.84 -1.04 -7.66
N GLY A 201 -23.85 -0.06 -8.56
CA GLY A 201 -22.90 0.15 -9.64
C GLY A 201 -21.97 1.33 -9.35
N PRO A 202 -20.95 1.54 -10.20
CA PRO A 202 -20.02 2.64 -10.08
C PRO A 202 -20.77 3.99 -10.10
N LEU A 203 -20.35 4.92 -9.24
CA LEU A 203 -20.89 6.27 -9.23
C LEU A 203 -20.44 7.00 -10.51
N ILE A 204 -21.35 7.14 -11.47
CA ILE A 204 -21.10 7.95 -12.66
C ILE A 204 -21.45 9.40 -12.34
N VAL A 205 -20.43 10.25 -12.31
CA VAL A 205 -20.59 11.69 -12.15
C VAL A 205 -20.75 12.31 -13.54
N ALA A 206 -21.72 13.22 -13.70
CA ALA A 206 -21.91 13.92 -14.98
C ALA A 206 -20.65 14.71 -15.34
N ALA A 207 -20.34 14.83 -16.63
CA ALA A 207 -19.22 15.62 -17.10
C ALA A 207 -19.34 17.08 -16.57
N GLY A 208 -18.30 17.54 -15.87
CA GLY A 208 -18.26 18.88 -15.26
C GLY A 208 -18.78 18.96 -13.82
N SER A 209 -19.31 17.88 -13.25
CA SER A 209 -19.66 17.78 -11.83
C SER A 209 -18.50 17.19 -11.04
N SER A 210 -18.29 17.69 -9.83
CA SER A 210 -17.18 17.28 -8.94
C SER A 210 -17.63 16.31 -7.86
N LEU A 211 -16.78 15.34 -7.51
CA LEU A 211 -16.99 14.54 -6.30
C LEU A 211 -17.05 15.40 -5.02
N GLN A 212 -16.41 16.57 -5.00
CA GLN A 212 -16.43 17.49 -3.86
C GLN A 212 -17.78 18.22 -3.70
N GLN A 213 -18.58 18.30 -4.77
CA GLN A 213 -19.92 18.91 -4.71
C GLN A 213 -20.96 17.96 -4.10
N ARG A 214 -20.60 16.69 -3.88
CA ARG A 214 -21.48 15.72 -3.23
C ARG A 214 -21.53 15.97 -1.72
N PRO A 215 -22.58 15.48 -1.03
CA PRO A 215 -22.71 15.66 0.41
C PRO A 215 -21.47 15.14 1.15
N ALA A 216 -21.00 15.94 2.11
CA ALA A 216 -19.85 15.66 2.96
C ALA A 216 -20.00 14.34 3.72
N ALA A 217 -18.88 13.68 3.98
CA ALA A 217 -18.82 12.59 4.95
C ALA A 217 -19.03 13.15 6.37
N GLN A 218 -19.26 12.26 7.33
CA GLN A 218 -19.31 12.61 8.74
C GLN A 218 -18.19 11.89 9.48
N LEU A 219 -17.53 12.63 10.37
CA LEU A 219 -16.73 12.03 11.42
C LEU A 219 -17.68 11.51 12.49
N CYS A 220 -17.74 10.20 12.65
CA CYS A 220 -18.53 9.51 13.64
C CYS A 220 -17.63 8.89 14.70
N VAL A 221 -18.06 8.91 15.95
CA VAL A 221 -17.38 8.31 17.09
C VAL A 221 -18.30 7.29 17.74
N PHE A 222 -17.75 6.13 18.08
CA PHE A 222 -18.40 5.14 18.94
C PHE A 222 -17.69 5.07 20.29
N GLU A 223 -18.48 5.17 21.36
CA GLU A 223 -18.07 4.91 22.73
C GLU A 223 -19.19 4.12 23.43
N PRO A 224 -18.90 3.02 24.17
CA PRO A 224 -19.92 2.14 24.76
C PRO A 224 -21.00 2.86 25.58
N ARG A 225 -20.62 3.90 26.32
CA ARG A 225 -21.54 4.67 27.18
C ARG A 225 -22.53 5.54 26.41
N PHE A 226 -22.17 5.94 25.20
CA PHE A 226 -22.92 6.93 24.41
C PHE A 226 -23.42 6.38 23.06
N GLY A 227 -22.96 5.20 22.67
CA GLY A 227 -23.21 4.64 21.35
C GLY A 227 -22.50 5.40 20.25
N LEU A 228 -22.97 5.18 19.01
CA LEU A 228 -22.46 5.84 17.81
C LEU A 228 -23.06 7.24 17.65
N ARG A 229 -22.21 8.25 17.43
CA ARG A 229 -22.61 9.65 17.25
C ARG A 229 -21.77 10.35 16.19
N ALA A 230 -22.39 11.20 15.37
CA ALA A 230 -21.66 12.11 14.48
C ALA A 230 -21.14 13.31 15.29
N VAL A 231 -19.85 13.66 15.13
CA VAL A 231 -19.18 14.70 15.93
C VAL A 231 -18.66 15.87 15.10
N ALA A 232 -18.35 15.66 13.81
CA ALA A 232 -17.95 16.71 12.89
C ALA A 232 -18.34 16.37 11.45
N ASP A 233 -18.46 17.38 10.59
CA ASP A 233 -18.48 17.17 9.15
C ASP A 233 -17.06 16.92 8.64
N ALA A 234 -16.92 16.05 7.65
CA ALA A 234 -15.65 15.74 6.99
C ALA A 234 -15.84 15.85 5.48
N PRO A 235 -14.88 16.45 4.74
CA PRO A 235 -14.97 16.48 3.28
C PRO A 235 -15.18 15.10 2.66
N ARG A 236 -15.90 15.00 1.54
CA ARG A 236 -16.32 13.73 0.93
C ARG A 236 -15.15 12.79 0.61
N LEU A 237 -14.02 13.35 0.18
CA LEU A 237 -12.80 12.61 -0.15
C LEU A 237 -11.85 12.45 1.05
N SER A 238 -12.42 12.34 2.27
CA SER A 238 -11.66 12.10 3.48
C SER A 238 -11.33 10.62 3.63
N GLU A 239 -10.08 10.30 3.98
CA GLU A 239 -9.57 8.95 4.12
C GLU A 239 -8.38 8.87 5.09
N GLN A 240 -7.85 7.66 5.30
CA GLN A 240 -6.69 7.38 6.17
C GLN A 240 -6.80 8.00 7.56
N LEU A 241 -7.92 7.76 8.24
CA LEU A 241 -8.10 8.21 9.62
C LEU A 241 -7.20 7.41 10.57
N VAL A 242 -6.45 8.13 11.38
CA VAL A 242 -5.67 7.66 12.52
C VAL A 242 -6.16 8.31 13.80
N LEU A 243 -5.93 7.65 14.94
CA LEU A 243 -6.43 8.04 16.25
C LEU A 243 -5.30 7.85 17.27
N SER A 244 -5.20 8.73 18.26
CA SER A 244 -4.31 8.55 19.41
C SER A 244 -4.57 7.20 20.10
N ALA A 245 -3.49 6.49 20.41
CA ALA A 245 -3.55 5.17 21.00
C ALA A 245 -3.86 5.24 22.51
N GLY A 246 -5.13 5.25 22.88
CA GLY A 246 -5.56 5.12 24.28
C GLY A 246 -5.54 6.43 25.09
N GLY A 247 -5.62 6.32 26.42
CA GLY A 247 -5.58 7.47 27.33
C GLY A 247 -6.90 8.25 27.48
N ILE A 248 -6.83 9.39 28.16
CA ILE A 248 -8.00 10.25 28.45
C ILE A 248 -8.38 11.10 27.22
N ARG A 249 -7.40 11.39 26.35
CA ARG A 249 -7.55 12.28 25.20
C ARG A 249 -7.55 11.51 23.88
N GLN A 250 -8.55 11.75 23.04
CA GLN A 250 -8.77 11.09 21.76
C GLN A 250 -8.64 12.11 20.62
N VAL A 251 -7.43 12.26 20.08
CA VAL A 251 -7.19 13.09 18.90
C VAL A 251 -7.19 12.20 17.67
N CYS A 252 -8.01 12.54 16.68
CA CYS A 252 -7.96 11.90 15.37
C CYS A 252 -7.42 12.86 14.31
N VAL A 253 -6.72 12.28 13.34
CA VAL A 253 -6.18 12.97 12.17
C VAL A 253 -6.57 12.15 10.95
N TRP A 254 -6.98 12.82 9.89
CA TRP A 254 -7.26 12.18 8.60
C TRP A 254 -6.84 13.11 7.48
N ARG A 255 -6.71 12.57 6.26
CA ARG A 255 -6.43 13.39 5.08
C ARG A 255 -7.69 13.56 4.25
N THR A 256 -7.78 14.65 3.52
CA THR A 256 -8.75 14.80 2.43
C THR A 256 -8.04 15.14 1.13
N MET A 257 -8.46 14.47 0.05
CA MET A 257 -7.95 14.74 -1.29
C MET A 257 -8.66 15.96 -1.89
N LEU A 258 -7.88 16.92 -2.36
CA LEU A 258 -8.33 18.13 -3.03
C LEU A 258 -8.49 17.95 -4.54
N ASN A 259 -7.84 16.94 -5.11
CA ASN A 259 -8.07 16.48 -6.48
C ASN A 259 -9.14 15.38 -6.50
N GLU A 260 -9.93 15.33 -7.56
CA GLU A 260 -10.96 14.29 -7.74
C GLU A 260 -10.37 12.94 -8.12
N ILE A 261 -9.25 12.97 -8.83
CA ILE A 261 -8.44 11.80 -9.20
C ILE A 261 -7.18 11.88 -8.33
N PRO A 262 -7.12 11.17 -7.18
CA PRO A 262 -5.98 11.23 -6.26
C PRO A 262 -4.62 11.02 -6.95
N GLU A 263 -4.58 10.22 -8.00
CA GLU A 263 -3.39 9.93 -8.81
C GLU A 263 -2.79 11.18 -9.48
N GLU A 264 -3.55 12.27 -9.62
CA GLU A 264 -3.09 13.58 -10.11
C GLU A 264 -2.35 14.38 -9.02
N ALA A 265 -1.40 13.75 -8.36
CA ALA A 265 -0.45 14.29 -7.37
C ALA A 265 -0.76 14.14 -5.88
N GLU A 266 -1.82 13.44 -5.52
CA GLU A 266 -2.25 13.29 -4.13
C GLU A 266 -2.33 14.65 -3.41
N ARG A 267 -2.85 15.67 -4.12
CA ARG A 267 -3.07 16.99 -3.53
C ARG A 267 -4.08 16.83 -2.41
N GLY A 268 -3.74 17.27 -1.20
CA GLY A 268 -4.63 17.07 -0.07
C GLY A 268 -4.25 17.92 1.13
N GLU A 269 -5.10 17.85 2.14
CA GLU A 269 -4.87 18.49 3.44
C GLU A 269 -5.14 17.49 4.56
N PHE A 270 -4.32 17.55 5.62
CA PHE A 270 -4.64 16.88 6.87
C PHE A 270 -5.61 17.71 7.69
N LEU A 271 -6.62 17.05 8.23
CA LEU A 271 -7.59 17.59 9.17
C LEU A 271 -7.44 16.86 10.51
N ALA A 272 -7.71 17.55 11.60
CA ALA A 272 -7.66 16.98 12.95
C ALA A 272 -8.85 17.40 13.81
N PHE A 273 -9.22 16.52 14.74
CA PHE A 273 -10.30 16.75 15.67
C PHE A 273 -9.98 16.12 17.03
N ASP A 274 -10.21 16.88 18.11
CA ASP A 274 -10.11 16.36 19.48
C ASP A 274 -11.49 15.90 19.93
N CYS A 275 -11.67 14.58 19.96
CA CYS A 275 -12.93 13.93 20.30
C CYS A 275 -13.26 13.97 21.79
N SER A 276 -12.31 14.39 22.64
CA SER A 276 -12.49 14.44 24.09
C SER A 276 -13.14 15.74 24.58
N LEU A 277 -13.17 16.78 23.75
CA LEU A 277 -13.72 18.11 24.09
C LEU A 277 -15.26 18.15 24.21
N GLY A 278 -15.95 17.01 24.17
CA GLY A 278 -17.41 16.89 24.22
C GLY A 278 -18.01 16.47 25.56
N ASP A 279 -17.21 16.00 26.52
CA ASP A 279 -17.72 15.47 27.80
C ASP A 279 -18.00 16.56 28.86
N ALA A 280 -17.68 17.82 28.58
CA ALA A 280 -17.73 18.91 29.55
C ALA A 280 -19.11 19.58 29.75
N GLU A 281 -20.09 19.33 28.89
CA GLU A 281 -21.47 19.81 29.11
C GLU A 281 -22.38 18.63 29.48
N GLY A 282 -22.63 18.52 30.79
CA GLY A 282 -23.28 17.39 31.43
C GLY A 282 -24.56 16.92 30.74
N GLY A 283 -24.70 15.59 30.68
CA GLY A 283 -25.97 14.88 30.62
C GLY A 283 -26.94 15.33 29.51
N ARG A 284 -26.88 14.64 28.36
CA ARG A 284 -27.76 14.77 27.18
C ARG A 284 -27.38 15.84 26.13
N GLY A 285 -26.17 16.38 26.17
CA GLY A 285 -25.69 17.39 25.21
C GLY A 285 -25.21 16.81 23.87
N ARG A 286 -25.78 17.29 22.77
CA ARG A 286 -25.18 17.24 21.42
C ARG A 286 -23.75 17.78 21.53
N LEU A 287 -22.71 17.03 21.12
CA LEU A 287 -21.42 17.67 20.82
C LEU A 287 -21.71 18.83 19.87
N ALA A 288 -21.42 20.07 20.25
CA ALA A 288 -21.46 21.18 19.31
C ALA A 288 -20.56 20.80 18.14
N ARG A 289 -21.11 20.70 16.93
CA ARG A 289 -20.33 20.48 15.70
C ARG A 289 -19.27 21.58 15.66
N LYS A 290 -18.01 21.22 15.96
CA LYS A 290 -16.85 22.08 15.75
C LYS A 290 -16.25 21.70 14.41
N ASP A 291 -15.76 22.70 13.68
CA ASP A 291 -15.04 22.45 12.45
C ASP A 291 -13.72 21.75 12.75
N ALA A 292 -13.37 20.77 11.92
CA ALA A 292 -12.06 20.12 11.99
C ALA A 292 -10.95 21.14 11.68
N LEU A 293 -9.81 21.01 12.37
CA LEU A 293 -8.66 21.88 12.19
C LEU A 293 -7.82 21.43 10.99
N CYS A 294 -7.59 22.32 10.03
CA CYS A 294 -6.68 22.03 8.91
C CYS A 294 -5.22 22.20 9.34
N LEU A 295 -4.45 21.12 9.24
CA LEU A 295 -3.05 21.03 9.69
C LEU A 295 -2.05 21.37 8.59
N THR A 296 -2.39 21.18 7.31
CA THR A 296 -1.47 21.33 6.18
C THR A 296 -2.05 22.17 5.06
N ARG A 297 -2.68 23.30 5.42
CA ARG A 297 -3.23 24.25 4.45
C ARG A 297 -2.20 24.59 3.38
N GLY A 298 -2.58 24.43 2.11
CA GLY A 298 -1.72 24.73 0.96
C GLY A 298 -0.60 23.71 0.70
N ALA A 299 -0.70 22.50 1.24
CA ALA A 299 0.21 21.42 0.85
C ALA A 299 0.08 21.09 -0.64
N GLY A 300 1.23 20.84 -1.27
CA GLY A 300 1.29 20.35 -2.64
C GLY A 300 0.88 18.88 -2.72
N ARG A 301 1.26 18.10 -1.70
CA ARG A 301 0.96 16.67 -1.57
C ARG A 301 0.93 16.26 -0.10
N VAL A 302 0.06 15.31 0.24
CA VAL A 302 -0.03 14.67 1.57
C VAL A 302 0.06 13.15 1.47
N GLY A 303 0.67 12.53 2.47
CA GLY A 303 0.88 11.09 2.58
C GLY A 303 0.15 10.53 3.79
N SER A 304 0.89 9.89 4.69
CA SER A 304 0.39 9.32 5.95
C SER A 304 0.47 10.29 7.13
N ALA A 305 -0.23 9.96 8.22
CA ALA A 305 -0.12 10.61 9.52
C ALA A 305 -0.09 9.60 10.66
N ALA A 306 0.45 9.99 11.80
CA ALA A 306 0.41 9.24 13.06
C ALA A 306 0.20 10.20 14.24
N VAL A 307 -0.41 9.72 15.32
CA VAL A 307 -0.73 10.51 16.51
C VAL A 307 -0.23 9.74 17.73
N SER A 308 0.47 10.42 18.65
CA SER A 308 0.91 9.80 19.89
C SER A 308 -0.26 9.33 20.74
N ASP A 309 0.01 8.41 21.65
CA ASP A 309 -0.96 7.84 22.59
C ASP A 309 -1.70 8.91 23.42
N ASP A 310 -1.00 9.97 23.85
CA ASP A 310 -1.57 11.10 24.58
C ASP A 310 -2.26 12.17 23.70
N GLY A 311 -2.15 12.04 22.38
CA GLY A 311 -2.66 13.01 21.42
C GLY A 311 -1.93 14.35 21.38
N GLU A 312 -0.76 14.48 22.01
CA GLU A 312 0.01 15.73 22.03
C GLU A 312 0.98 15.89 20.86
N LEU A 313 1.38 14.80 20.21
CA LEU A 313 2.31 14.82 19.08
C LEU A 313 1.64 14.25 17.84
N ILE A 314 1.84 14.94 16.71
CA ILE A 314 1.30 14.53 15.41
C ILE A 314 2.45 14.49 14.41
N LEU A 315 2.64 13.34 13.78
CA LEU A 315 3.55 13.16 12.65
C LEU A 315 2.74 13.25 11.36
N LEU A 316 3.19 14.08 10.42
CA LEU A 316 2.56 14.27 9.11
C LEU A 316 3.59 14.09 8.00
N GLN A 317 3.22 13.39 6.94
CA GLN A 317 3.98 13.31 5.72
C GLN A 317 3.39 14.27 4.69
N ALA A 318 4.09 15.35 4.36
CA ALA A 318 3.62 16.33 3.37
C ALA A 318 4.76 17.08 2.68
N ASN A 319 4.51 17.58 1.46
CA ASN A 319 5.34 18.63 0.86
C ASN A 319 4.49 19.86 0.50
N TYR A 320 5.17 20.99 0.28
CA TYR A 320 4.56 22.26 -0.12
C TYR A 320 5.03 22.69 -1.53
N SER A 321 5.49 21.73 -2.33
CA SER A 321 5.91 21.98 -3.71
C SER A 321 4.68 22.09 -4.60
N MET A 322 4.37 23.29 -5.07
CA MET A 322 3.21 23.52 -5.94
C MET A 322 3.51 23.20 -7.40
N ASP A 323 4.75 23.40 -7.83
CA ASP A 323 5.19 23.16 -9.20
C ASP A 323 5.46 21.67 -9.48
N ARG A 324 5.99 20.96 -8.48
CA ARG A 324 6.42 19.56 -8.60
C ARG A 324 5.98 18.70 -7.42
N PRO A 325 4.69 18.68 -7.03
CA PRO A 325 4.21 17.96 -5.84
C PRO A 325 4.49 16.46 -5.86
N VAL A 326 4.50 15.85 -7.04
CA VAL A 326 4.66 14.39 -7.23
C VAL A 326 6.11 13.95 -7.09
N THR A 327 7.02 14.72 -7.67
CA THR A 327 8.45 14.40 -7.79
C THR A 327 9.30 15.09 -6.74
N THR A 328 8.69 15.86 -5.84
CA THR A 328 9.33 16.35 -4.61
C THR A 328 8.97 15.39 -3.49
N HIS A 329 9.97 14.87 -2.77
CA HIS A 329 9.73 14.00 -1.62
C HIS A 329 8.92 14.74 -0.55
N MET A 330 7.98 14.03 0.08
CA MET A 330 7.26 14.54 1.23
C MET A 330 8.18 14.54 2.46
N ALA A 331 8.20 15.65 3.19
CA ALA A 331 8.92 15.75 4.45
C ALA A 331 8.14 15.06 5.58
N LEU A 332 8.87 14.61 6.61
CA LEU A 332 8.28 14.23 7.89
C LEU A 332 8.20 15.48 8.78
N LEU A 333 6.98 15.88 9.14
CA LEU A 333 6.71 17.02 9.99
C LEU A 333 6.21 16.55 11.34
N LEU A 334 6.74 17.15 12.42
CA LEU A 334 6.24 17.00 13.78
C LEU A 334 5.50 18.26 14.20
N LEU A 335 4.25 18.10 14.59
CA LEU A 335 3.41 19.12 15.21
C LEU A 335 3.19 18.77 16.68
N THR A 336 3.02 19.81 17.49
CA THR A 336 2.66 19.68 18.91
C THR A 336 1.28 20.26 19.15
N TRP A 337 0.42 19.51 19.83
CA TRP A 337 -0.89 19.96 20.30
C TRP A 337 -1.02 19.67 21.79
N PRO A 338 -0.46 20.54 22.65
CA PRO A 338 -0.52 20.34 24.09
C PRO A 338 -1.94 20.26 24.63
N ARG A 339 -2.13 19.48 25.69
CA ARG A 339 -3.43 19.32 26.34
C ARG A 339 -3.97 20.67 26.84
N GLY A 340 -5.25 20.92 26.57
CA GLY A 340 -5.94 22.16 26.97
C GLY A 340 -5.78 23.32 25.98
N GLU A 341 -4.89 23.21 24.99
CA GLU A 341 -4.80 24.18 23.89
C GLU A 341 -5.91 23.92 22.85
N ALA A 342 -6.45 24.98 22.27
CA ALA A 342 -7.57 24.90 21.31
C ALA A 342 -7.20 24.23 19.98
N GLY A 343 -5.90 24.14 19.67
CA GLY A 343 -5.36 23.54 18.45
C GLY A 343 -3.85 23.33 18.56
N PRO A 344 -3.24 22.69 17.55
CA PRO A 344 -1.79 22.53 17.50
C PRO A 344 -1.09 23.88 17.38
N ARG A 345 0.13 23.94 17.92
CA ARG A 345 1.02 25.08 17.78
C ARG A 345 1.34 25.33 16.30
N PRO A 346 1.52 26.58 15.88
CA PRO A 346 1.80 26.91 14.48
C PRO A 346 3.16 26.40 14.00
N GLU A 347 4.08 26.16 14.92
CA GLU A 347 5.41 25.63 14.67
C GLU A 347 5.33 24.20 14.12
N ARG A 348 5.84 24.01 12.90
CA ARG A 348 5.98 22.70 12.26
C ARG A 348 7.46 22.37 12.20
N ARG A 349 7.89 21.37 12.97
CA ARG A 349 9.29 20.94 12.95
C ARG A 349 9.48 19.92 11.85
N MET A 350 10.34 20.22 10.89
CA MET A 350 10.75 19.27 9.87
C MET A 350 11.81 18.32 10.45
N LEU A 351 11.55 17.02 10.38
CA LEU A 351 12.44 15.98 10.90
C LEU A 351 13.29 15.36 9.78
N ILE A 352 12.67 15.08 8.63
CA ILE A 352 13.28 14.46 7.45
C ILE A 352 12.79 15.20 6.20
N GLU A 353 13.69 15.48 5.25
CA GLU A 353 13.40 16.14 3.98
C GLU A 353 14.20 15.47 2.84
N GLY A 354 13.70 15.55 1.60
CA GLY A 354 14.43 15.12 0.40
C GLY A 354 14.63 13.60 0.27
N GLN A 355 14.01 12.82 1.14
CA GLN A 355 14.15 11.37 1.21
C GLN A 355 12.78 10.69 1.18
N HIS A 356 12.73 9.47 0.63
CA HIS A 356 11.51 8.70 0.58
C HIS A 356 11.22 8.06 1.94
N ILE A 357 10.13 8.48 2.57
CA ILE A 357 9.62 7.88 3.81
C ILE A 357 8.64 6.78 3.43
N GLN A 358 9.00 5.54 3.76
CA GLN A 358 8.24 4.32 3.47
C GLN A 358 7.15 4.07 4.53
N GLY A 359 7.42 4.40 5.79
CA GLY A 359 6.49 4.20 6.89
C GLY A 359 6.98 4.82 8.20
N PHE A 360 6.06 5.09 9.11
CA PHE A 360 6.34 5.56 10.46
C PHE A 360 5.10 5.34 11.33
N ASP A 361 5.30 5.11 12.61
CA ASP A 361 4.24 5.15 13.61
C ASP A 361 4.85 5.39 15.00
N PHE A 362 4.01 5.82 15.94
CA PHE A 362 4.40 5.90 17.34
C PHE A 362 4.56 4.50 17.94
N LEU A 363 5.58 4.36 18.78
CA LEU A 363 5.73 3.17 19.61
C LEU A 363 4.67 3.22 20.72
N PRO A 364 4.18 2.06 21.20
CA PRO A 364 3.42 2.01 22.44
C PRO A 364 4.16 2.74 23.57
N PRO A 365 3.47 3.41 24.51
CA PRO A 365 4.12 4.23 25.52
C PRO A 365 5.03 3.39 26.41
N LEU A 366 6.29 3.83 26.53
CA LEU A 366 7.29 3.22 27.42
C LEU A 366 7.09 3.69 28.88
N GLU A 367 6.75 4.97 29.03
CA GLU A 367 6.53 5.66 30.30
C GLU A 367 5.34 6.61 30.12
N ALA A 368 4.48 6.74 31.13
CA ALA A 368 3.29 7.57 31.06
C ALA A 368 3.61 9.05 30.74
N ASP A 369 4.62 9.61 31.39
CA ASP A 369 4.99 11.03 31.29
C ASP A 369 6.35 11.26 30.58
N GLY A 370 6.91 10.22 29.96
CA GLY A 370 8.19 10.27 29.26
C GLY A 370 8.08 10.75 27.80
N PRO A 371 9.21 10.99 27.11
CA PRO A 371 9.20 11.28 25.69
C PRO A 371 8.58 10.13 24.90
N ARG A 372 7.83 10.47 23.85
CA ARG A 372 7.19 9.49 22.96
C ARG A 372 8.20 8.97 21.96
N GLY A 373 8.34 7.65 21.92
CA GLY A 373 9.11 6.96 20.90
C GLY A 373 8.31 6.80 19.62
N PHE A 374 8.96 6.88 18.47
CA PHE A 374 8.39 6.51 17.17
C PHE A 374 9.48 5.94 16.28
N TYR A 375 9.10 5.17 15.26
CA TYR A 375 10.05 4.70 14.25
C TYR A 375 9.79 5.42 12.92
N VAL A 376 10.83 5.54 12.11
CA VAL A 376 10.71 6.01 10.72
C VAL A 376 11.49 5.07 9.83
N THR A 377 10.80 4.42 8.89
CA THR A 377 11.39 3.64 7.82
C THR A 377 11.55 4.51 6.57
N ARG A 378 12.79 4.73 6.16
CA ARG A 378 13.18 5.46 4.95
C ARG A 378 13.58 4.45 3.87
N LEU A 379 13.45 4.82 2.60
CA LEU A 379 13.91 4.01 1.47
C LEU A 379 15.19 4.62 0.89
N ALA A 380 16.32 3.93 1.05
CA ALA A 380 17.61 4.31 0.48
C ALA A 380 17.82 3.55 -0.84
N GLY A 381 17.47 4.20 -1.95
CA GLY A 381 17.34 3.55 -3.25
C GLY A 381 16.21 2.52 -3.24
N VAL A 382 16.56 1.27 -2.96
CA VAL A 382 15.62 0.13 -2.86
C VAL A 382 15.66 -0.58 -1.51
N ASP A 383 16.63 -0.25 -0.66
CA ASP A 383 16.81 -0.92 0.61
C ASP A 383 16.19 -0.06 1.72
N PRO A 384 15.24 -0.59 2.51
CA PRO A 384 14.61 0.15 3.58
C PRO A 384 15.55 0.24 4.80
N GLU A 385 15.54 1.39 5.49
CA GLU A 385 16.28 1.65 6.72
C GLU A 385 15.33 2.19 7.79
N THR A 386 15.32 1.60 8.99
CA THR A 386 14.51 2.11 10.10
C THR A 386 15.37 2.81 11.14
N GLU A 387 14.95 4.00 11.54
CA GLU A 387 15.53 4.76 12.65
C GLU A 387 14.49 4.91 13.76
N LEU A 388 14.91 4.75 15.01
CA LEU A 388 14.09 5.10 16.17
C LEU A 388 14.26 6.58 16.49
N TRP A 389 13.20 7.20 16.97
CA TRP A 389 13.17 8.60 17.35
C TRP A 389 12.47 8.76 18.69
N SER A 390 12.79 9.83 19.39
CA SER A 390 12.09 10.26 20.60
C SER A 390 11.70 11.72 20.45
N ALA A 391 10.50 12.08 20.89
CA ALA A 391 10.05 13.47 20.93
C ALA A 391 9.20 13.75 22.16
N SER A 392 9.17 15.01 22.58
CA SER A 392 8.23 15.50 23.59
C SER A 392 7.68 16.84 23.17
N ALA A 393 6.53 17.23 23.72
CA ALA A 393 5.90 18.52 23.44
C ALA A 393 6.79 19.72 23.83
N GLN A 394 7.75 19.52 24.75
CA GLN A 394 8.60 20.56 25.32
C GLN A 394 10.09 20.43 24.92
N GLY A 395 10.60 19.20 24.75
CA GLY A 395 12.04 18.89 24.63
C GLY A 395 12.55 18.61 23.22
N GLY A 396 11.73 18.85 22.19
CA GLY A 396 12.08 18.61 20.79
C GLY A 396 12.21 17.12 20.42
N ALA A 397 12.51 16.86 19.15
CA ALA A 397 12.73 15.51 18.60
C ALA A 397 14.23 15.19 18.47
N ARG A 398 14.60 13.94 18.73
CA ARG A 398 15.95 13.39 18.62
C ARG A 398 15.91 12.04 17.91
N SER A 399 16.78 11.85 16.92
CA SER A 399 17.02 10.55 16.31
C SER A 399 17.84 9.66 17.25
N GLY A 400 17.53 8.38 17.26
CA GLY A 400 18.20 7.32 18.01
C GLY A 400 18.81 6.27 17.08
N PRO A 401 18.99 5.02 17.56
CA PRO A 401 19.67 3.98 16.81
C PRO A 401 18.86 3.48 15.61
N ARG A 402 19.57 2.87 14.66
CA ARG A 402 18.98 2.18 13.51
C ARG A 402 18.55 0.77 13.89
N VAL A 403 17.39 0.33 13.43
CA VAL A 403 16.92 -1.05 13.59
C VAL A 403 17.23 -1.82 12.30
N CYS A 404 17.87 -2.98 12.43
CA CYS A 404 18.22 -3.84 11.30
C CYS A 404 17.77 -5.28 11.57
N PRO A 405 16.96 -5.90 10.70
CA PRO A 405 16.40 -5.35 9.47
C PRO A 405 15.30 -4.29 9.72
N ALA A 406 14.86 -3.63 8.65
CA ALA A 406 13.90 -2.55 8.74
C ALA A 406 12.48 -3.02 9.10
N VAL A 407 11.76 -2.19 9.84
CA VAL A 407 10.34 -2.38 10.16
C VAL A 407 9.50 -2.18 8.90
N LEU A 408 8.80 -3.24 8.48
CA LEU A 408 7.89 -3.25 7.33
C LEU A 408 6.44 -3.60 7.68
N SER A 409 6.16 -4.10 8.89
CA SER A 409 4.80 -4.21 9.40
C SER A 409 4.20 -2.82 9.67
N ARG A 410 2.87 -2.71 9.62
CA ARG A 410 2.18 -1.44 9.83
C ARG A 410 2.21 -1.00 11.29
N SER A 411 2.15 -1.96 12.21
CA SER A 411 2.27 -1.77 13.65
C SER A 411 3.48 -2.51 14.19
N VAL A 412 3.91 -2.10 15.38
CA VAL A 412 4.97 -2.72 16.16
C VAL A 412 4.47 -3.00 17.57
N ALA A 413 4.94 -4.07 18.18
CA ALA A 413 4.64 -4.40 19.57
C ALA A 413 5.86 -4.13 20.45
N LEU A 414 5.62 -3.74 21.70
CA LEU A 414 6.64 -3.76 22.74
C LEU A 414 6.35 -4.91 23.69
N THR A 415 7.34 -5.78 23.89
CA THR A 415 7.31 -6.86 24.87
C THR A 415 8.31 -6.57 25.98
N GLY A 416 8.05 -7.08 27.18
CA GLY A 416 8.98 -6.94 28.30
C GLY A 416 8.72 -7.99 29.37
N LEU A 417 9.63 -8.94 29.49
CA LEU A 417 9.82 -9.73 30.71
C LEU A 417 10.78 -8.93 31.61
N GLY A 418 10.24 -8.12 32.54
CA GLY A 418 11.06 -7.36 33.51
C GLY A 418 11.49 -5.96 33.03
N ALA A 419 12.77 -5.59 33.25
CA ALA A 419 13.31 -4.25 32.98
C ALA A 419 13.78 -4.03 31.53
N GLN A 420 13.97 -5.09 30.76
CA GLN A 420 14.30 -5.04 29.33
C GLN A 420 13.04 -4.80 28.49
N ARG A 421 13.20 -4.10 27.37
CA ARG A 421 12.11 -3.74 26.45
C ARG A 421 12.52 -4.14 25.05
N ASP A 422 11.67 -4.94 24.42
CA ASP A 422 11.95 -5.53 23.11
C ASP A 422 10.88 -5.07 22.10
N LEU A 423 11.34 -4.59 20.95
CA LEU A 423 10.50 -4.19 19.83
C LEU A 423 10.28 -5.39 18.92
N VAL A 424 9.02 -5.80 18.72
CA VAL A 424 8.66 -6.90 17.83
C VAL A 424 7.90 -6.39 16.61
N PHE A 425 8.32 -6.82 15.43
CA PHE A 425 7.81 -6.30 14.15
C PHE A 425 7.96 -7.30 13.00
N GLY A 426 7.18 -7.07 11.94
CA GLY A 426 7.34 -7.73 10.66
C GLY A 426 8.45 -7.10 9.84
N THR A 427 9.27 -7.93 9.22
CA THR A 427 10.40 -7.50 8.41
C THR A 427 10.60 -8.38 7.18
N GLU A 428 11.36 -7.87 6.23
CA GLU A 428 11.83 -8.62 5.08
C GLU A 428 13.14 -8.04 4.57
N ARG A 429 14.06 -8.89 4.09
CA ARG A 429 15.27 -8.47 3.37
C ARG A 429 15.15 -8.90 1.91
N GLY A 430 15.96 -8.31 1.03
CA GLY A 430 15.98 -8.73 -0.38
C GLY A 430 16.34 -10.21 -0.61
N GLU A 431 16.91 -10.88 0.40
CA GLU A 431 17.34 -12.28 0.35
C GLU A 431 16.55 -13.20 1.29
N SER A 432 15.83 -12.64 2.27
CA SER A 432 15.00 -13.42 3.20
C SER A 432 13.54 -13.37 2.80
N LEU A 433 12.78 -14.38 3.24
CA LEU A 433 11.33 -14.35 3.17
C LEU A 433 10.80 -13.46 4.31
N PRO A 434 9.53 -13.05 4.28
CA PRO A 434 8.94 -12.31 5.39
C PRO A 434 9.08 -13.04 6.74
N GLU A 435 9.50 -12.27 7.74
CA GLU A 435 9.91 -12.74 9.06
C GLU A 435 9.25 -11.90 10.16
N LEU A 436 9.12 -12.50 11.34
CA LEU A 436 8.89 -11.80 12.61
C LEU A 436 10.24 -11.62 13.31
N ALA A 437 10.57 -10.39 13.69
CA ALA A 437 11.86 -10.06 14.31
C ALA A 437 11.68 -9.29 15.63
N LEU A 438 12.69 -9.39 16.49
CA LEU A 438 12.77 -8.75 17.80
C LEU A 438 14.06 -7.94 17.91
N ALA A 439 13.94 -6.63 18.13
CA ALA A 439 15.07 -5.74 18.42
C ALA A 439 15.06 -5.32 19.89
N ARG A 440 16.18 -5.53 20.59
CA ARG A 440 16.31 -5.15 22.00
C ARG A 440 16.59 -3.64 22.12
N LEU A 441 15.76 -2.94 22.88
CA LEU A 441 15.90 -1.50 23.10
C LEU A 441 16.80 -1.26 24.32
N GLY A 442 17.77 -0.35 24.19
CA GLY A 442 18.67 0.04 25.29
C GLY A 442 20.09 -0.53 25.24
N ALA A 443 20.48 -1.22 24.16
CA ALA A 443 21.89 -1.51 23.91
C ALA A 443 22.62 -0.20 23.54
N GLU A 444 23.74 0.11 24.20
CA GLU A 444 24.62 1.19 23.78
C GLU A 444 25.12 0.93 22.35
N GLY A 445 24.87 1.85 21.43
CA GLY A 445 25.34 1.77 20.05
C GLY A 445 24.41 2.42 19.02
N ASP A 446 24.93 2.65 17.82
CA ASP A 446 24.20 3.31 16.72
C ASP A 446 23.21 2.37 16.00
N LYS A 447 23.25 1.06 16.31
CA LYS A 447 22.49 0.01 15.63
C LYS A 447 21.94 -1.03 16.60
N ALA A 448 20.64 -1.27 16.54
CA ALA A 448 19.95 -2.39 17.16
C ALA A 448 19.75 -3.51 16.12
N GLU A 449 20.58 -4.55 16.21
CA GLU A 449 20.38 -5.77 15.42
C GLU A 449 19.20 -6.57 16.00
N ALA A 450 18.24 -6.87 15.14
CA ALA A 450 17.09 -7.66 15.51
C ALA A 450 17.36 -9.14 15.27
N GLU A 451 16.92 -9.95 16.22
CA GLU A 451 16.89 -11.40 16.12
C GLU A 451 15.64 -11.83 15.35
N VAL A 452 15.79 -12.79 14.42
CA VAL A 452 14.63 -13.39 13.74
C VAL A 452 13.99 -14.37 14.70
N LEU A 453 12.75 -14.10 15.10
CA LEU A 453 11.96 -15.00 15.95
C LEU A 453 11.38 -16.15 15.14
N LEU A 454 10.96 -15.87 13.90
CA LEU A 454 10.28 -16.82 13.05
C LEU A 454 10.26 -16.38 11.57
N SER A 455 10.52 -17.30 10.65
CA SER A 455 10.16 -17.15 9.25
C SER A 455 8.70 -17.57 9.02
N LEU A 456 7.91 -16.75 8.33
CA LEU A 456 6.52 -17.06 8.09
C LEU A 456 6.35 -18.22 7.09
N PRO A 457 5.30 -19.05 7.21
CA PRO A 457 4.98 -20.07 6.22
C PRO A 457 4.75 -19.40 4.86
N GLN A 458 5.33 -19.93 3.79
CA GLN A 458 5.18 -19.35 2.46
C GLN A 458 4.54 -20.33 1.49
N PRO A 459 3.78 -19.86 0.50
CA PRO A 459 3.29 -20.71 -0.56
C PRO A 459 4.44 -21.41 -1.30
N ASP A 460 4.18 -22.59 -1.85
CA ASP A 460 5.19 -23.38 -2.54
C ASP A 460 5.89 -22.60 -3.66
N GLY A 461 7.19 -22.90 -3.83
CA GLY A 461 8.07 -22.25 -4.80
C GLY A 461 8.56 -20.85 -4.41
N THR A 462 8.02 -20.20 -3.37
CA THR A 462 8.44 -18.83 -2.98
C THR A 462 9.91 -18.78 -2.54
N SER A 463 10.38 -19.82 -1.83
CA SER A 463 11.78 -19.99 -1.42
C SER A 463 12.76 -20.22 -2.57
N SER A 464 12.27 -20.40 -3.81
CA SER A 464 13.10 -20.53 -5.01
C SER A 464 13.29 -19.21 -5.77
N LEU A 465 12.54 -18.15 -5.42
CA LEU A 465 12.58 -16.84 -6.10
C LEU A 465 13.65 -15.94 -5.51
N PHE A 466 14.35 -15.14 -6.30
CA PHE A 466 15.45 -14.29 -5.85
C PHE A 466 15.39 -12.92 -6.52
N VAL A 467 15.82 -11.89 -5.80
CA VAL A 467 15.88 -10.50 -6.29
C VAL A 467 17.30 -9.96 -6.15
N GLU A 468 17.99 -9.85 -7.28
CA GLU A 468 19.31 -9.25 -7.35
C GLU A 468 19.20 -7.75 -7.61
N LYS A 469 19.96 -6.95 -6.85
CA LYS A 469 20.15 -5.52 -7.12
C LYS A 469 21.33 -5.37 -8.07
N ILE A 470 21.09 -4.81 -9.24
CA ILE A 470 22.15 -4.47 -10.20
C ILE A 470 22.27 -2.95 -10.34
N VAL A 471 23.49 -2.48 -10.58
CA VAL A 471 23.80 -1.07 -10.82
C VAL A 471 24.65 -0.98 -12.07
N TYR A 472 24.27 -0.11 -13.01
CA TYR A 472 24.95 0.06 -14.28
C TYR A 472 24.97 1.53 -14.73
N PRO A 473 25.98 1.92 -15.52
CA PRO A 473 26.09 3.30 -15.99
C PRO A 473 25.18 3.59 -17.18
N HIS A 474 24.67 4.81 -17.28
CA HIS A 474 24.11 5.39 -18.50
C HIS A 474 24.41 6.89 -18.55
N GLY A 475 25.27 7.30 -19.50
CA GLY A 475 25.87 8.64 -19.44
C GLY A 475 26.64 8.83 -18.13
N ASP A 476 26.37 9.93 -17.42
CA ASP A 476 26.99 10.23 -16.13
C ASP A 476 26.22 9.63 -14.92
N ALA A 477 25.11 8.92 -15.17
CA ALA A 477 24.26 8.36 -14.12
C ALA A 477 24.61 6.91 -13.78
N GLN A 478 24.41 6.54 -12.50
CA GLN A 478 24.36 5.15 -12.04
C GLN A 478 22.89 4.73 -11.85
N VAL A 479 22.40 3.87 -12.73
CA VAL A 479 21.02 3.39 -12.73
C VAL A 479 20.95 2.10 -11.91
N THR A 480 19.99 2.02 -11.00
CA THR A 480 19.70 0.78 -10.27
C THR A 480 18.61 -0.01 -10.99
N ALA A 481 18.69 -1.33 -11.00
CA ALA A 481 17.58 -2.19 -11.39
C ALA A 481 17.47 -3.41 -10.47
N LEU A 482 16.30 -4.04 -10.47
CA LEU A 482 16.06 -5.30 -9.80
C LEU A 482 15.91 -6.41 -10.84
N LEU A 483 16.71 -7.47 -10.71
CA LEU A 483 16.64 -8.67 -11.53
C LEU A 483 16.00 -9.79 -10.71
N PHE A 484 14.85 -10.26 -11.16
CA PHE A 484 14.07 -11.32 -10.54
C PHE A 484 14.31 -12.63 -11.27
N GLU A 485 14.60 -13.69 -10.50
CA GLU A 485 14.91 -15.02 -11.03
C GLU A 485 14.38 -16.14 -10.13
N ARG A 486 14.28 -17.34 -10.69
CA ARG A 486 14.15 -18.59 -9.93
C ARG A 486 15.50 -19.30 -9.89
N ARG A 487 15.95 -19.77 -8.72
CA ARG A 487 17.20 -20.56 -8.58
C ARG A 487 16.99 -22.06 -8.41
N GLU A 488 15.78 -22.51 -8.13
CA GLU A 488 15.50 -23.93 -7.89
C GLU A 488 14.25 -24.41 -8.65
N PRO A 489 14.43 -25.18 -9.74
CA PRO A 489 15.66 -25.28 -10.52
C PRO A 489 16.06 -23.93 -11.13
N ALA A 490 17.37 -23.73 -11.32
CA ALA A 490 17.89 -22.48 -11.86
C ALA A 490 17.34 -22.22 -13.27
N CYS A 491 17.03 -20.95 -13.57
CA CYS A 491 16.69 -20.54 -14.93
C CYS A 491 17.81 -20.92 -15.91
N SER A 492 17.44 -21.42 -17.10
CA SER A 492 18.36 -21.63 -18.21
C SER A 492 19.19 -20.37 -18.45
N PRO A 493 20.49 -20.44 -18.78
CA PRO A 493 21.28 -19.27 -19.14
C PRO A 493 20.61 -18.40 -20.20
N GLU A 494 19.92 -19.01 -21.16
CA GLU A 494 19.22 -18.33 -22.25
C GLU A 494 17.76 -17.97 -21.95
N ALA A 495 17.26 -18.25 -20.73
CA ALA A 495 15.85 -18.05 -20.39
C ALA A 495 15.30 -16.68 -20.81
N PRO A 496 14.04 -16.59 -21.31
CA PRO A 496 13.50 -15.35 -21.83
C PRO A 496 13.47 -14.26 -20.78
N LEU A 497 13.79 -13.03 -21.18
CA LEU A 497 13.84 -11.86 -20.30
C LEU A 497 12.64 -10.94 -20.55
N LEU A 498 11.96 -10.56 -19.48
CA LEU A 498 10.86 -9.60 -19.52
C LEU A 498 11.29 -8.32 -18.79
N VAL A 499 11.24 -7.19 -19.48
CA VAL A 499 11.48 -5.88 -18.88
C VAL A 499 10.17 -5.33 -18.36
N HIS A 500 10.01 -5.24 -17.04
CA HIS A 500 8.89 -4.54 -16.43
C HIS A 500 9.26 -3.07 -16.19
N VAL A 501 8.58 -2.18 -16.89
CA VAL A 501 8.62 -0.74 -16.63
C VAL A 501 7.47 -0.35 -15.71
N HIS A 502 7.81 0.22 -14.56
CA HIS A 502 6.80 0.63 -13.59
C HIS A 502 6.02 1.88 -14.02
N GLY A 503 4.75 1.96 -13.59
CA GLY A 503 3.85 3.10 -13.82
C GLY A 503 3.94 4.17 -12.73
N GLY A 504 3.51 5.40 -13.04
CA GLY A 504 3.68 6.58 -12.19
C GLY A 504 5.17 6.79 -11.93
N PRO A 505 5.92 7.54 -12.77
CA PRO A 505 7.37 7.43 -12.74
C PRO A 505 7.93 7.65 -11.33
N ALA A 506 7.30 8.53 -10.55
CA ALA A 506 7.55 8.73 -9.13
C ALA A 506 6.87 7.69 -8.21
N ILE A 507 7.40 6.47 -8.18
CA ILE A 507 7.10 5.47 -7.15
C ILE A 507 8.39 5.00 -6.44
N GLY A 508 8.30 4.63 -5.17
CA GLY A 508 9.36 3.91 -4.47
C GLY A 508 9.23 2.41 -4.73
N VAL A 509 10.34 1.70 -4.84
CA VAL A 509 10.36 0.24 -4.99
C VAL A 509 11.27 -0.36 -3.92
N VAL A 510 10.71 -1.21 -3.07
CA VAL A 510 11.47 -1.91 -2.02
C VAL A 510 12.00 -3.23 -2.59
N ARG A 511 13.29 -3.49 -2.42
CA ARG A 511 13.91 -4.76 -2.81
C ARG A 511 13.57 -5.82 -1.77
N THR A 512 12.51 -6.55 -2.03
CA THR A 512 12.09 -7.68 -1.20
C THR A 512 11.81 -8.93 -2.02
N ARG A 513 11.98 -10.10 -1.41
CA ARG A 513 11.70 -11.38 -2.05
C ARG A 513 10.21 -11.57 -2.35
N ARG A 514 9.37 -11.01 -1.49
CA ARG A 514 7.92 -10.85 -1.65
C ARG A 514 7.57 -10.06 -2.89
N THR A 515 8.36 -9.05 -3.28
CA THR A 515 8.12 -8.33 -4.54
C THR A 515 8.25 -9.25 -5.76
N ALA A 516 9.14 -10.27 -5.71
CA ALA A 516 9.22 -11.33 -6.72
C ALA A 516 7.99 -12.24 -6.75
N ALA A 517 7.27 -12.29 -5.64
CA ALA A 517 6.21 -13.23 -5.39
C ALA A 517 4.82 -12.58 -5.36
N ASP A 518 4.75 -11.24 -5.42
CA ASP A 518 3.51 -10.49 -5.47
C ASP A 518 2.72 -10.85 -6.72
N GLN A 519 1.41 -10.98 -6.55
CA GLN A 519 0.46 -11.39 -7.57
C GLN A 519 -0.62 -10.33 -7.78
N CYS A 520 -0.79 -9.40 -6.83
CA CYS A 520 -1.92 -8.48 -6.83
C CYS A 520 -1.81 -7.41 -7.91
N ARG A 521 -0.58 -7.02 -8.30
CA ARG A 521 -0.36 -5.97 -9.32
C ARG A 521 0.26 -6.50 -10.62
N TYR A 522 1.20 -7.44 -10.52
CA TYR A 522 1.86 -8.07 -11.66
C TYR A 522 2.16 -9.53 -11.33
N PRO A 523 2.02 -10.49 -12.27
CA PRO A 523 2.09 -11.92 -11.96
C PRO A 523 3.54 -12.44 -11.88
N TYR A 524 4.44 -11.76 -11.17
CA TYR A 524 5.88 -12.06 -11.15
C TYR A 524 6.17 -13.53 -10.82
N LYS A 525 5.57 -14.06 -9.75
CA LYS A 525 5.74 -15.47 -9.36
C LYS A 525 5.50 -16.43 -10.53
N HIS A 526 4.40 -16.25 -11.25
CA HIS A 526 4.02 -17.13 -12.36
C HIS A 526 5.02 -17.09 -13.50
N LEU A 527 5.53 -15.91 -13.84
CA LEU A 527 6.55 -15.75 -14.89
C LEU A 527 7.85 -16.43 -14.48
N LEU A 528 8.30 -16.18 -13.25
CA LEU A 528 9.54 -16.76 -12.73
C LEU A 528 9.44 -18.29 -12.65
N MET A 529 8.29 -18.82 -12.23
CA MET A 529 8.01 -20.26 -12.19
C MET A 529 7.89 -20.87 -13.60
N ALA A 530 7.37 -20.12 -14.57
CA ALA A 530 7.31 -20.50 -15.99
C ALA A 530 8.69 -20.45 -16.69
N GLY A 531 9.73 -20.02 -15.98
CA GLY A 531 11.11 -20.00 -16.46
C GLY A 531 11.57 -18.68 -17.05
N TYR A 532 10.80 -17.59 -16.92
CA TYR A 532 11.23 -16.26 -17.35
C TYR A 532 12.12 -15.59 -16.31
N ARG A 533 12.92 -14.63 -16.75
CA ARG A 533 13.54 -13.61 -15.90
C ARG A 533 12.75 -12.31 -16.00
N VAL A 534 12.71 -11.52 -14.94
CA VAL A 534 12.15 -10.17 -14.99
C VAL A 534 13.21 -9.15 -14.61
N LEU A 535 13.43 -8.16 -15.46
CA LEU A 535 14.24 -6.97 -15.15
C LEU A 535 13.30 -5.80 -14.88
N GLN A 536 13.48 -5.13 -13.74
CA GLN A 536 12.77 -3.90 -13.41
C GLN A 536 13.78 -2.75 -13.24
N PRO A 537 14.01 -1.94 -14.29
CA PRO A 537 14.84 -0.75 -14.21
C PRO A 537 14.18 0.33 -13.34
N LEU A 538 14.96 0.96 -12.47
CA LEU A 538 14.57 2.10 -11.65
C LEU A 538 15.16 3.37 -12.27
N PHE A 539 14.58 3.71 -13.42
CA PHE A 539 15.02 4.79 -14.30
C PHE A 539 14.85 6.17 -13.65
N ARG A 540 15.49 7.20 -14.21
CA ARG A 540 15.27 8.60 -13.78
C ARG A 540 13.78 8.92 -13.74
N GLY A 541 13.28 9.33 -12.59
CA GLY A 541 11.85 9.42 -12.30
C GLY A 541 11.43 8.67 -11.04
N THR A 542 12.05 7.53 -10.75
CA THR A 542 11.76 6.69 -9.57
C THR A 542 12.04 7.41 -8.24
N LEU A 543 11.21 7.19 -7.21
CA LEU A 543 11.46 7.70 -5.85
C LEU A 543 12.47 6.79 -5.12
N GLY A 544 13.04 7.29 -4.02
CA GLY A 544 14.06 6.58 -3.23
C GLY A 544 15.50 6.97 -3.57
N PHE A 545 15.72 7.70 -4.66
CA PHE A 545 17.03 8.16 -5.13
C PHE A 545 17.22 9.69 -5.03
N GLY A 546 16.38 10.36 -4.24
CA GLY A 546 16.38 11.81 -4.05
C GLY A 546 15.67 12.61 -5.14
N ASP A 547 15.44 13.90 -4.88
CA ASP A 547 14.61 14.77 -5.73
C ASP A 547 15.21 15.00 -7.13
N ASN A 548 16.54 15.05 -7.24
CA ASN A 548 17.19 15.22 -8.55
C ASN A 548 16.92 14.02 -9.46
N TRP A 549 16.91 12.81 -8.91
CA TRP A 549 16.62 11.60 -9.69
C TRP A 549 15.15 11.51 -10.06
N SER A 550 14.24 11.74 -9.11
CA SER A 550 12.79 11.69 -9.35
C SER A 550 12.31 12.74 -10.34
N GLN A 551 13.04 13.84 -10.49
CA GLN A 551 12.77 14.90 -11.47
C GLN A 551 13.57 14.73 -12.78
N GLY A 552 14.47 13.74 -12.83
CA GLY A 552 15.46 13.59 -13.90
C GLY A 552 14.91 13.22 -15.28
N ASN A 553 13.64 12.82 -15.38
CA ASN A 553 12.97 12.58 -16.67
C ASN A 553 12.07 13.74 -17.12
N ILE A 554 11.91 14.80 -16.31
CA ILE A 554 11.06 15.93 -16.66
C ILE A 554 11.65 16.66 -17.88
N GLY A 555 10.90 16.69 -18.97
CA GLY A 555 11.32 17.31 -20.23
C GLY A 555 12.05 16.34 -21.19
N SER A 556 12.28 15.09 -20.77
CA SER A 556 12.96 14.06 -21.55
C SER A 556 12.28 12.69 -21.46
N GLN A 557 10.98 12.67 -21.14
CA GLN A 557 10.20 11.45 -20.98
C GLN A 557 10.21 10.59 -22.25
N GLY A 558 10.49 9.30 -22.09
CA GLY A 558 10.55 8.33 -23.18
C GLY A 558 11.68 8.61 -24.19
N SER A 559 12.69 9.40 -23.83
CA SER A 559 13.84 9.70 -24.69
C SER A 559 15.00 8.75 -24.45
N VAL A 560 15.77 8.46 -25.50
CA VAL A 560 16.91 7.54 -25.42
C VAL A 560 18.11 8.11 -24.65
N GLN A 561 18.12 9.41 -24.36
CA GLN A 561 19.08 10.05 -23.46
C GLN A 561 18.57 10.11 -22.01
N GLY A 562 17.26 9.90 -21.80
CA GLY A 562 16.59 9.92 -20.51
C GLY A 562 16.23 8.51 -20.02
N ASP A 563 15.01 8.37 -19.52
CA ASP A 563 14.49 7.16 -18.89
C ASP A 563 14.38 5.93 -19.81
N LEU A 564 14.08 6.11 -21.10
CA LEU A 564 14.18 5.00 -22.06
C LEU A 564 15.63 4.56 -22.22
N GLY A 565 16.58 5.50 -22.25
CA GLY A 565 18.01 5.18 -22.31
C GLY A 565 18.50 4.42 -21.08
N ASP A 566 18.02 4.79 -19.89
CA ASP A 566 18.31 4.06 -18.65
C ASP A 566 17.87 2.58 -18.76
N ILE A 567 16.69 2.32 -19.32
CA ILE A 567 16.18 0.95 -19.53
C ILE A 567 17.04 0.18 -20.54
N LEU A 568 17.37 0.80 -21.68
CA LEU A 568 18.18 0.17 -22.73
C LEU A 568 19.60 -0.16 -22.26
N ALA A 569 20.23 0.74 -21.50
CA ALA A 569 21.55 0.53 -20.93
C ALA A 569 21.58 -0.67 -19.97
N GLY A 570 20.49 -0.92 -19.23
CA GLY A 570 20.38 -2.09 -18.36
C GLY A 570 20.38 -3.40 -19.14
N LEU A 571 19.67 -3.46 -20.27
CA LEU A 571 19.69 -4.63 -21.17
C LEU A 571 21.07 -4.85 -21.77
N ASP A 572 21.70 -3.80 -22.26
CA ASP A 572 23.05 -3.87 -22.84
C ASP A 572 24.05 -4.36 -21.79
N TRP A 573 24.00 -3.81 -20.57
CA TRP A 573 24.87 -4.20 -19.46
C TRP A 573 24.66 -5.65 -19.02
N LEU A 574 23.39 -6.11 -18.95
CA LEU A 574 23.11 -7.52 -18.67
C LEU A 574 23.78 -8.44 -19.69
N ASN A 575 23.70 -8.09 -20.98
CA ASN A 575 24.28 -8.91 -22.04
C ASN A 575 25.81 -8.78 -22.16
N SER A 576 26.39 -7.62 -21.84
CA SER A 576 27.81 -7.37 -22.06
C SER A 576 28.68 -7.70 -20.84
N SER A 577 28.14 -7.51 -19.64
CA SER A 577 28.94 -7.31 -18.44
C SER A 577 28.46 -8.10 -17.22
N HIS A 578 27.18 -8.49 -17.17
CA HIS A 578 26.68 -9.25 -16.02
C HIS A 578 27.37 -10.60 -15.89
N PRO A 579 27.85 -11.00 -14.69
CA PRO A 579 28.68 -12.20 -14.52
C PRO A 579 28.03 -13.50 -14.99
N ARG A 580 26.70 -13.61 -14.89
CA ARG A 580 25.94 -14.84 -15.21
C ARG A 580 25.17 -14.78 -16.52
N LEU A 581 24.96 -13.59 -17.08
CA LEU A 581 24.06 -13.38 -18.22
C LEU A 581 24.77 -12.81 -19.46
N ARG A 582 26.10 -12.67 -19.38
CA ARG A 582 26.91 -12.18 -20.49
C ARG A 582 26.73 -13.09 -21.71
N GLY A 583 26.29 -12.49 -22.81
CA GLY A 583 26.07 -13.17 -24.09
C GLY A 583 24.80 -14.00 -24.17
N THR A 584 23.95 -14.02 -23.13
CA THR A 584 22.75 -14.87 -23.09
C THR A 584 21.44 -14.10 -23.24
N VAL A 585 21.46 -12.77 -23.18
CA VAL A 585 20.26 -11.93 -23.36
C VAL A 585 20.06 -11.67 -24.86
N ALA A 586 19.25 -12.52 -25.49
CA ALA A 586 18.94 -12.43 -26.91
C ALA A 586 17.79 -11.44 -27.20
N PRO A 587 17.91 -10.57 -28.22
CA PRO A 587 16.82 -9.68 -28.62
C PRO A 587 15.51 -10.41 -28.95
N SER A 588 15.62 -11.57 -29.61
CA SER A 588 14.49 -12.42 -29.98
C SER A 588 13.78 -13.08 -28.79
N ARG A 589 14.37 -13.01 -27.59
CA ARG A 589 13.86 -13.57 -26.34
C ARG A 589 13.65 -12.51 -25.26
N THR A 590 13.61 -11.23 -25.65
CA THR A 590 13.43 -10.09 -24.74
C THR A 590 12.11 -9.40 -25.01
N GLY A 591 11.22 -9.39 -24.02
CA GLY A 591 9.95 -8.66 -24.03
C GLY A 591 10.00 -7.42 -23.13
N ILE A 592 9.08 -6.47 -23.34
CA ILE A 592 8.90 -5.29 -22.48
C ILE A 592 7.42 -5.08 -22.20
N TRP A 593 7.08 -4.71 -20.96
CA TRP A 593 5.72 -4.34 -20.58
C TRP A 593 5.67 -3.29 -19.48
N GLY A 594 4.49 -2.73 -19.26
CA GLY A 594 4.17 -1.88 -18.11
C GLY A 594 2.75 -1.32 -18.17
N GLY A 595 2.24 -0.90 -17.02
CA GLY A 595 0.96 -0.18 -16.91
C GLY A 595 1.15 1.33 -16.72
N SER A 596 0.15 2.15 -17.07
CA SER A 596 0.23 3.62 -16.91
C SER A 596 1.48 4.21 -17.61
N TYR A 597 2.35 4.94 -16.91
CA TYR A 597 3.62 5.43 -17.46
C TYR A 597 4.51 4.31 -18.03
N GLY A 598 4.47 3.12 -17.45
CA GLY A 598 5.16 1.95 -17.98
C GLY A 598 4.58 1.48 -19.31
N GLY A 599 3.27 1.67 -19.54
CA GLY A 599 2.61 1.40 -20.82
C GLY A 599 3.00 2.44 -21.88
N TYR A 600 3.06 3.71 -21.49
CA TYR A 600 3.65 4.77 -22.32
C TYR A 600 5.08 4.40 -22.73
N MET A 601 5.91 3.99 -21.76
CA MET A 601 7.30 3.61 -22.02
C MET A 601 7.41 2.37 -22.90
N THR A 602 6.54 1.38 -22.71
CA THR A 602 6.46 0.19 -23.56
C THR A 602 6.25 0.58 -25.02
N ILE A 603 5.28 1.46 -25.30
CA ILE A 603 5.01 1.97 -26.65
C ILE A 603 6.21 2.79 -27.17
N ARG A 604 6.83 3.62 -26.33
CA ARG A 604 8.02 4.42 -26.70
C ARG A 604 9.19 3.54 -27.08
N ALA A 605 9.48 2.49 -26.32
CA ALA A 605 10.54 1.53 -26.61
C ALA A 605 10.29 0.85 -27.96
N MET A 606 9.07 0.33 -28.16
CA MET A 606 8.66 -0.31 -29.42
C MET A 606 8.82 0.60 -30.63
N ALA A 607 8.37 1.86 -30.52
CA ALA A 607 8.43 2.82 -31.62
C ALA A 607 9.86 3.32 -31.91
N SER A 608 10.72 3.39 -30.89
CA SER A 608 12.05 4.01 -31.01
C SER A 608 13.14 3.01 -31.37
N VAL A 609 12.99 1.74 -30.95
CA VAL A 609 14.00 0.70 -31.20
C VAL A 609 13.95 0.18 -32.65
N GLY A 610 12.75 0.09 -33.25
CA GLY A 610 12.60 -0.29 -34.67
C GLY A 610 13.28 0.67 -35.68
N VAL A 611 13.64 1.87 -35.25
CA VAL A 611 14.37 2.87 -36.07
C VAL A 611 15.90 2.69 -35.99
N ARG A 612 16.43 1.99 -34.98
CA ARG A 612 17.89 1.74 -34.80
C ARG A 612 18.44 0.55 -35.60
N ASP A 613 17.57 -0.31 -36.13
CA ASP A 613 17.94 -1.56 -36.81
C ASP A 613 18.70 -1.39 -38.13
N ARG A 614 18.85 -0.16 -38.66
CA ARG A 614 19.70 0.08 -39.84
C ARG A 614 21.17 0.37 -39.55
N SER A 615 21.59 0.55 -38.29
CA SER A 615 23.01 0.83 -38.01
C SER A 615 23.57 0.33 -36.67
N GLN A 616 22.75 -0.04 -35.68
CA GLN A 616 23.25 -0.58 -34.41
C GLN A 616 22.36 -1.70 -33.86
N ARG A 617 22.98 -2.81 -33.45
CA ARG A 617 22.37 -4.00 -32.84
C ARG A 617 21.68 -3.63 -31.51
N SER A 618 20.41 -3.25 -31.54
CA SER A 618 19.62 -3.03 -30.33
C SER A 618 18.95 -4.33 -29.88
N LEU A 619 19.00 -4.64 -28.58
CA LEU A 619 18.53 -5.89 -27.97
C LEU A 619 17.01 -5.99 -27.76
N LEU A 620 16.20 -5.12 -28.37
CA LEU A 620 14.75 -5.11 -28.20
C LEU A 620 14.05 -5.44 -29.51
N ALA A 621 13.74 -6.71 -29.73
CA ALA A 621 12.85 -7.17 -30.79
C ALA A 621 11.56 -7.71 -30.14
N ALA A 622 10.73 -6.83 -29.59
CA ALA A 622 9.65 -7.26 -28.69
C ALA A 622 8.32 -7.55 -29.42
N PRO A 623 7.68 -8.70 -29.17
CA PRO A 623 6.22 -8.80 -29.17
C PRO A 623 5.65 -8.26 -27.84
N VAL A 624 4.45 -7.68 -27.89
CA VAL A 624 3.77 -7.11 -26.73
C VAL A 624 3.00 -8.19 -25.98
N LEU A 625 3.33 -8.42 -24.70
CA LEU A 625 2.46 -9.16 -23.79
C LEU A 625 1.40 -8.20 -23.25
N GLN A 626 0.16 -8.29 -23.76
CA GLN A 626 -0.97 -7.64 -23.13
C GLN A 626 -1.38 -8.46 -21.89
N PRO A 627 -1.64 -7.82 -20.72
CA PRO A 627 -2.31 -8.52 -19.64
C PRO A 627 -3.66 -9.01 -20.16
N ALA A 628 -3.92 -10.31 -20.02
CA ALA A 628 -5.15 -10.92 -20.50
C ALA A 628 -6.36 -10.17 -19.90
N ARG A 629 -7.27 -9.70 -20.77
CA ARG A 629 -8.62 -9.36 -20.31
C ARG A 629 -9.17 -10.60 -19.60
N ALA A 630 -9.67 -10.42 -18.38
CA ALA A 630 -10.48 -11.42 -17.72
C ALA A 630 -11.66 -11.78 -18.64
N GLN A 631 -11.53 -12.84 -19.43
CA GLN A 631 -12.65 -13.45 -20.11
C GLN A 631 -13.40 -14.23 -19.03
N ALA A 632 -14.39 -13.57 -18.42
CA ALA A 632 -15.50 -14.27 -17.82
C ALA A 632 -16.22 -15.04 -18.94
N ARG A 633 -15.79 -16.27 -19.23
CA ARG A 633 -16.57 -17.21 -20.02
C ARG A 633 -17.64 -17.81 -19.10
N ALA A 634 -18.72 -17.07 -18.93
CA ALA A 634 -20.01 -17.64 -18.55
C ALA A 634 -21.12 -16.87 -19.29
N ALA A 635 -21.94 -17.63 -20.01
CA ALA A 635 -23.09 -17.22 -20.82
C ALA A 635 -22.78 -16.57 -22.18
N GLY A 636 -23.22 -17.23 -23.25
CA GLY A 636 -23.00 -16.81 -24.64
C GLY A 636 -23.63 -15.46 -24.95
N ALA A 637 -22.83 -14.55 -25.49
CA ALA A 637 -23.28 -13.35 -26.19
C ALA A 637 -22.30 -13.05 -27.35
N LEU A 638 -22.85 -12.74 -28.54
CA LEU A 638 -22.09 -12.44 -29.75
C LEU A 638 -21.24 -11.14 -29.61
N PRO A 639 -20.15 -11.00 -30.39
CA PRO A 639 -19.25 -9.85 -30.28
C PRO A 639 -19.84 -8.59 -30.93
N LEU A 640 -19.98 -7.51 -30.16
CA LEU A 640 -20.18 -6.15 -30.67
C LEU A 640 -18.83 -5.48 -30.98
N ARG A 641 -18.73 -4.86 -32.16
CA ARG A 641 -17.56 -4.10 -32.63
C ARG A 641 -17.33 -2.84 -31.79
N PRO A 642 -16.07 -2.45 -31.46
CA PRO A 642 -15.81 -1.22 -30.73
C PRO A 642 -15.96 0.02 -31.62
N ALA A 643 -16.72 1.00 -31.14
CA ALA A 643 -16.70 2.38 -31.63
C ALA A 643 -15.44 3.09 -31.09
N VAL A 644 -14.63 3.62 -32.01
CA VAL A 644 -13.42 4.40 -31.71
C VAL A 644 -13.84 5.81 -31.29
N ALA A 645 -13.66 6.15 -30.01
CA ALA A 645 -13.64 7.54 -29.57
C ALA A 645 -12.20 8.05 -29.69
N ALA A 646 -11.86 8.62 -30.84
CA ALA A 646 -10.62 9.37 -31.02
C ALA A 646 -10.76 10.74 -30.34
N SER A 647 -10.00 10.98 -29.28
CA SER A 647 -9.75 12.32 -28.77
C SER A 647 -8.83 13.05 -29.76
N ALA A 648 -9.40 14.02 -30.47
CA ALA A 648 -8.65 14.88 -31.38
C ALA A 648 -7.68 15.79 -30.60
N PRO A 649 -6.47 16.07 -31.13
CA PRO A 649 -5.52 16.96 -30.48
C PRO A 649 -5.97 18.43 -30.58
N LEU A 650 -5.94 19.11 -29.43
CA LEU A 650 -6.08 20.57 -29.33
C LEU A 650 -5.00 21.25 -30.18
N ARG A 651 -5.40 21.82 -31.32
CA ARG A 651 -4.57 22.75 -32.08
C ARG A 651 -4.46 24.07 -31.33
N SER A 652 -3.23 24.55 -31.21
CA SER A 652 -2.90 25.90 -30.76
C SER A 652 -3.50 26.95 -31.69
N ALA A 653 -4.50 27.70 -31.22
CA ALA A 653 -4.96 28.92 -31.89
C ALA A 653 -4.20 30.13 -31.32
N ARG A 654 -3.29 30.68 -32.12
CA ARG A 654 -2.74 32.02 -31.93
C ARG A 654 -3.85 33.06 -32.16
N GLY A 655 -3.98 33.98 -31.21
CA GLY A 655 -4.33 35.39 -31.40
C GLY A 655 -5.71 35.75 -31.94
N CYS A 656 -6.58 36.28 -31.07
CA CYS A 656 -7.40 37.47 -31.37
C CYS A 656 -7.87 38.14 -30.06
N ARG A 657 -7.77 39.47 -30.03
CA ARG A 657 -8.09 40.40 -28.91
C ARG A 657 -9.61 40.50 -28.63
N PRO A 658 -10.01 41.01 -27.44
CA PRO A 658 -11.41 41.00 -27.01
C PRO A 658 -12.21 42.14 -27.64
N ARG A 659 -13.49 41.87 -27.95
CA ARG A 659 -14.51 42.90 -28.15
C ARG A 659 -15.75 42.60 -27.31
N THR A 660 -16.33 43.68 -26.85
CA THR A 660 -17.31 43.87 -25.79
C THR A 660 -18.77 43.58 -26.19
N SER A 661 -19.58 43.34 -25.15
CA SER A 661 -21.02 43.64 -24.99
C SER A 661 -22.07 42.98 -25.90
N GLY A 662 -23.05 42.32 -25.26
CA GLY A 662 -24.38 42.08 -25.84
C GLY A 662 -25.20 41.03 -25.08
N ARG A 663 -26.18 41.47 -24.29
CA ARG A 663 -27.22 40.62 -23.71
C ARG A 663 -28.15 40.10 -24.81
N CYS A 664 -28.51 38.81 -24.78
CA CYS A 664 -29.77 38.32 -25.35
C CYS A 664 -30.36 37.21 -24.47
N HIS A 665 -31.58 37.45 -23.99
CA HIS A 665 -32.47 36.48 -23.39
C HIS A 665 -32.97 35.49 -24.45
N GLY A 666 -33.05 34.21 -24.09
CA GLY A 666 -33.76 33.19 -24.88
C GLY A 666 -34.07 31.99 -24.00
N GLN A 667 -35.33 31.90 -23.54
CA GLN A 667 -35.88 30.74 -22.85
C GLN A 667 -35.91 29.52 -23.78
N TRP A 668 -35.51 28.35 -23.28
CA TRP A 668 -35.82 27.07 -23.91
C TRP A 668 -36.38 26.11 -22.85
N ARG A 669 -37.63 25.68 -23.05
CA ARG A 669 -38.35 24.71 -22.22
C ARG A 669 -38.01 23.27 -22.67
N PRO A 670 -37.96 22.28 -21.77
CA PRO A 670 -37.75 20.88 -22.14
C PRO A 670 -39.06 20.23 -22.60
N PRO A 671 -39.04 19.25 -23.53
CA PRO A 671 -40.22 18.46 -23.84
C PRO A 671 -40.43 17.32 -22.83
N THR A 672 -41.67 17.16 -22.39
CA THR A 672 -42.22 16.03 -21.61
C THR A 672 -42.45 14.78 -22.47
N PRO A 673 -42.51 13.57 -21.86
CA PRO A 673 -42.34 12.29 -22.56
C PRO A 673 -43.64 11.76 -23.17
N SER A 674 -43.56 11.19 -24.36
CA SER A 674 -44.62 10.38 -24.95
C SER A 674 -44.38 8.88 -24.70
N THR A 675 -45.45 8.24 -24.29
CA THR A 675 -45.64 6.85 -23.88
C THR A 675 -45.37 5.80 -24.95
N GLY A 676 -44.82 4.67 -24.52
CA GLY A 676 -45.24 3.33 -24.99
C GLY A 676 -44.42 2.69 -26.11
N SER A 677 -43.46 1.85 -25.75
CA SER A 677 -43.44 0.45 -26.21
C SER A 677 -42.46 -0.36 -25.37
N THR A 678 -42.98 -1.42 -24.78
CA THR A 678 -42.29 -2.50 -24.08
C THR A 678 -41.17 -3.12 -24.92
N ALA A 679 -39.94 -3.07 -24.41
CA ALA A 679 -38.89 -4.03 -24.75
C ALA A 679 -38.14 -4.39 -23.47
N SER A 680 -38.12 -5.67 -23.15
CA SER A 680 -37.44 -6.30 -22.03
C SER A 680 -35.96 -5.90 -22.01
N VAL A 681 -35.54 -5.14 -21.01
CA VAL A 681 -34.12 -4.89 -20.75
C VAL A 681 -33.60 -6.06 -19.94
N SER A 682 -33.07 -7.05 -20.66
CA SER A 682 -32.25 -8.12 -20.10
C SER A 682 -31.02 -7.50 -19.45
N ARG A 683 -30.76 -7.92 -18.22
CA ARG A 683 -29.58 -7.59 -17.39
C ARG A 683 -28.29 -7.75 -18.22
N CYS A 684 -27.49 -6.69 -18.29
CA CYS A 684 -26.10 -6.77 -18.74
C CYS A 684 -25.20 -6.43 -17.55
N TYR A 685 -24.51 -7.46 -17.08
CA TYR A 685 -23.33 -7.40 -16.22
C TYR A 685 -22.10 -6.97 -17.02
#